data_AF-A0AA36I0W6-F1
#
_entry.id   AF-A0AA36I0W6-F1
#
_cell.length_a   1.000
_cell.length_b   1.000
_cell.length_c   1.000
_cell.angle_alpha   90.00
_cell.angle_beta   90.00
_cell.angle_gamma   90.00
#
_symmetry.space_group_name_H-M   'P 1'
#
loop_
_entity.id
_entity.type
_entity.pdbx_description
1 polymer ?
#
loop_
_entity_poly.entity_id
_entity_poly.type
_entity_poly.pdbx_seq_one_letter_code
_entity_poly.pdbx_strand_id
1 'polypeptide(L)'
;MACSFPTSQAIVVGGGLGGMSAANTVVENGGRVVLLDKSSFCGGNSTKATSGINGAGTKTQKAKGIPDNADIFTQDTLKGGAKKPELAKLLCVNSAADVDWLVEKFNLDLSLVARLGGHSQPRTHRGKERFPGMTITYALIQMLEKVAEKTDLARIVTKAKVFKLICENSVCVGCVYEKGGQEFKEFGPVILASGGFGADFTNDSLLAKYRPDLLHLPTTNGEHCTGDGIKMGEAIGATSIDLEWVQVHPTGLVKPDDADAKIKFLAAEALRGVGGIILNAEGKRFCNELGRRDYVTGEMWKSKPPFRLCLNKAASDEIIWHCKHYTGRGVMKSYASGEDLAKDMGVALSVIEQTHEEHYQAAKKTETDPDGGSWPAYPSGKSWDEASGKTGSGKKFYHNIIPGSAVKSEPFYVAIITPVIHYCMGGLLIDTDSAVVGPKNKAIPGLYAAGEVAGGVHGNNRLGGNSLLDCVVFGRVAGQAAAKYMLGADVKAVDLMELTGGLTGQVQSSKLAGGSYEDKMNSAPAATANGTGGGGGGITMSDVAKHNSKSDCWVVVDGQVLDVTSFLSEHPGGELAILTFAGKDATEEFNMRLERLLGGGGRPSAGRHLLPLGAPGGRAGDLDLRRQGRHGGEFNMIHPPDVIGKYAPDAVIGAVGAPGAAAPAAAAKAGGAPARKDKGGKLANHHAWGHLDGDLQPNWRVDLEDNPGALLINVKSYFNATWFLLLSVLYEVCATIFTAKNIKISNDRLGLTRSAILLILFIVIHAVGNLHVFKGPDDFNGYGYFYVRLYWTGFGLPANIVEEYILLSVLLHVFVGLKRTWDMKLALVNSQGINVLNLAISGLMLLTFMTIHLFQFRFGDTDQFGPYYVRPPPYLINFWGILSLNLFWTQDTSIEPVGVRDIYALEFQIFKNPLWSMFYIFSVVIFMIHACLGWKKVTPVLGIPRGHIAKVEMIGYAIMIVMGLVYISFPLYVMATSPFSGYEDSIQAPGRVE
;
A
#
# COMPACT_ATOMS: atom_id res chain seq x y z
N MET A 1 13.22 -46.12 14.46
CA MET A 1 11.88 -45.97 13.87
C MET A 1 11.78 -44.58 13.31
N ALA A 2 11.47 -44.42 12.02
CA ALA A 2 11.09 -43.12 11.49
C ALA A 2 9.70 -42.77 12.04
N CYS A 3 9.57 -41.63 12.71
CA CYS A 3 8.25 -41.04 12.90
C CYS A 3 7.78 -40.59 11.51
N SER A 4 7.00 -41.44 10.84
CA SER A 4 6.29 -41.04 9.63
C SER A 4 5.32 -39.94 10.05
N PHE A 5 5.65 -38.70 9.71
CA PHE A 5 4.66 -37.64 9.72
C PHE A 5 3.54 -38.08 8.76
N PRO A 6 2.27 -38.04 9.17
CA PRO A 6 1.15 -38.48 8.33
C PRO A 6 0.87 -37.52 7.14
N THR A 7 1.83 -36.66 6.82
CA THR A 7 1.69 -35.47 5.99
C THR A 7 3.05 -35.11 5.39
N SER A 8 3.06 -34.82 4.08
CA SER A 8 4.23 -34.31 3.35
C SER A 8 4.33 -32.77 3.37
N GLN A 9 3.73 -32.13 4.38
CA GLN A 9 3.68 -30.68 4.56
C GLN A 9 4.61 -30.24 5.70
N ALA A 10 5.53 -29.32 5.44
CA ALA A 10 6.24 -28.56 6.47
C ALA A 10 5.48 -27.28 6.84
N ILE A 11 5.66 -26.80 8.07
CA ILE A 11 5.05 -25.58 8.59
C ILE A 11 6.13 -24.53 8.78
N VAL A 12 5.98 -23.37 8.15
CA VAL A 12 6.89 -22.22 8.32
C VAL A 12 6.18 -21.12 9.10
N VAL A 13 6.76 -20.68 10.21
CA VAL A 13 6.18 -19.67 11.11
C VAL A 13 6.94 -18.35 10.97
N GLY A 14 6.38 -17.43 10.19
CA GLY A 14 6.93 -16.10 9.88
C GLY A 14 7.27 -15.93 8.40
N GLY A 15 6.67 -14.93 7.76
CA GLY A 15 6.87 -14.58 6.34
C GLY A 15 8.00 -13.59 6.08
N GLY A 16 8.99 -13.51 6.98
CA GLY A 16 10.24 -12.79 6.72
C GLY A 16 11.13 -13.53 5.72
N LEU A 17 12.32 -12.98 5.41
CA LEU A 17 13.23 -13.60 4.46
C LEU A 17 13.62 -15.04 4.87
N GLY A 18 13.83 -15.30 6.15
CA GLY A 18 14.19 -16.65 6.64
C GLY A 18 13.13 -17.70 6.32
N GLY A 19 11.86 -17.39 6.62
CA GLY A 19 10.75 -18.29 6.33
C GLY A 19 10.45 -18.39 4.84
N MET A 20 10.60 -17.30 4.09
CA MET A 20 10.42 -17.33 2.63
C MET A 20 11.53 -18.14 1.93
N SER A 21 12.77 -18.08 2.41
CA SER A 21 13.86 -18.96 1.95
C SER A 21 13.58 -20.43 2.30
N ALA A 22 13.18 -20.72 3.55
CA ALA A 22 12.80 -22.07 3.96
C ALA A 22 11.63 -22.64 3.13
N ALA A 23 10.56 -21.86 2.92
CA ALA A 23 9.38 -22.30 2.19
C ALA A 23 9.66 -22.57 0.70
N ASN A 24 10.38 -21.67 0.02
CA ASN A 24 10.79 -21.92 -1.37
C ASN A 24 11.68 -23.16 -1.47
N THR A 25 12.60 -23.37 -0.52
CA THR A 25 13.50 -24.54 -0.54
C THR A 25 12.82 -25.85 -0.13
N VAL A 26 11.78 -25.85 0.71
CA VAL A 26 10.92 -27.04 0.90
C VAL A 26 10.27 -27.45 -0.43
N VAL A 27 9.77 -26.48 -1.20
CA VAL A 27 9.18 -26.74 -2.53
C VAL A 27 10.23 -27.22 -3.54
N GLU A 28 11.45 -26.63 -3.54
CA GLU A 28 12.58 -27.12 -4.36
C GLU A 28 12.96 -28.58 -4.05
N ASN A 29 12.61 -29.07 -2.86
CA ASN A 29 12.84 -30.45 -2.42
C ASN A 29 11.56 -31.32 -2.50
N GLY A 30 10.57 -30.91 -3.30
CA GLY A 30 9.33 -31.67 -3.55
C GLY A 30 8.37 -31.76 -2.35
N GLY A 31 8.64 -31.05 -1.26
CA GLY A 31 7.77 -30.97 -0.10
C GLY A 31 6.62 -29.98 -0.30
N ARG A 32 5.53 -30.17 0.45
CA ARG A 32 4.47 -29.15 0.58
C ARG A 32 4.82 -28.21 1.73
N VAL A 33 4.36 -26.96 1.66
CA VAL A 33 4.57 -25.98 2.73
C VAL A 33 3.32 -25.18 3.05
N VAL A 34 3.02 -25.03 4.34
CA VAL A 34 2.14 -23.97 4.85
C VAL A 34 2.98 -22.90 5.53
N LEU A 35 2.86 -21.66 5.08
CA LEU A 35 3.49 -20.50 5.71
C LEU A 35 2.45 -19.69 6.47
N LEU A 36 2.69 -19.49 7.77
CA LEU A 36 1.82 -18.75 8.69
C LEU A 36 2.51 -17.45 9.10
N ASP A 37 1.86 -16.30 8.94
CA ASP A 37 2.34 -15.00 9.45
C ASP A 37 1.25 -14.31 10.28
N LYS A 38 1.60 -13.84 11.48
CA LYS A 38 0.70 -13.11 12.39
C LYS A 38 0.25 -11.75 11.83
N SER A 39 1.08 -11.17 10.97
CA SER A 39 0.87 -9.85 10.36
C SER A 39 -0.16 -9.94 9.22
N SER A 40 -0.71 -8.80 8.79
CA SER A 40 -1.58 -8.75 7.61
C SER A 40 -0.86 -9.06 6.29
N PHE A 41 0.47 -8.97 6.29
CA PHE A 41 1.35 -9.13 5.15
C PHE A 41 2.68 -9.76 5.59
N CYS A 42 3.32 -10.48 4.70
CA CYS A 42 4.67 -11.02 4.85
C CYS A 42 5.74 -9.93 4.65
N GLY A 43 6.96 -10.23 5.11
CA GLY A 43 8.17 -9.44 4.88
C GLY A 43 8.95 -9.11 6.15
N GLY A 44 8.27 -8.98 7.29
CA GLY A 44 8.88 -8.72 8.61
C GLY A 44 9.88 -7.56 8.62
N ASN A 45 10.97 -7.70 9.38
CA ASN A 45 12.08 -6.74 9.36
C ASN A 45 12.97 -6.87 8.11
N SER A 46 12.91 -8.00 7.40
CA SER A 46 13.80 -8.26 6.24
C SER A 46 13.59 -7.25 5.12
N THR A 47 12.34 -6.83 4.88
CA THR A 47 12.01 -5.78 3.90
C THR A 47 12.59 -4.41 4.24
N LYS A 48 12.88 -4.13 5.52
CA LYS A 48 13.49 -2.88 6.00
C LYS A 48 15.02 -2.85 5.84
N ALA A 49 15.67 -3.93 5.41
CA ALA A 49 17.14 -3.99 5.36
C ALA A 49 17.72 -3.22 4.16
N THR A 50 18.48 -2.16 4.46
CA THR A 50 18.85 -1.12 3.48
C THR A 50 20.24 -1.25 2.85
N SER A 51 21.17 -2.00 3.45
CA SER A 51 22.58 -2.05 2.99
C SER A 51 22.87 -3.11 1.91
N GLY A 52 22.37 -4.34 2.07
CA GLY A 52 22.71 -5.48 1.21
C GLY A 52 22.89 -6.81 1.97
N ILE A 53 23.21 -7.86 1.23
CA ILE A 53 23.43 -9.25 1.70
C ILE A 53 24.90 -9.64 1.50
N ASN A 54 25.52 -10.35 2.44
CA ASN A 54 26.93 -10.74 2.30
C ASN A 54 27.11 -12.03 1.48
N GLY A 55 28.18 -12.14 0.71
CA GLY A 55 28.59 -13.38 0.04
C GLY A 55 30.08 -13.35 -0.29
N ALA A 56 30.80 -14.46 -0.04
CA ALA A 56 32.26 -14.53 -0.21
C ALA A 56 32.68 -15.62 -1.21
N GLY A 57 33.31 -15.21 -2.31
CA GLY A 57 33.62 -16.06 -3.46
C GLY A 57 32.52 -16.10 -4.55
N THR A 58 31.57 -15.16 -4.52
CA THR A 58 30.44 -15.08 -5.49
C THR A 58 30.90 -14.85 -6.93
N LYS A 59 30.04 -15.17 -7.91
CA LYS A 59 30.29 -14.85 -9.32
C LYS A 59 30.54 -13.35 -9.54
N THR A 60 29.79 -12.49 -8.83
CA THR A 60 29.95 -11.04 -8.89
C THR A 60 31.28 -10.55 -8.30
N GLN A 61 31.77 -11.11 -7.19
CA GLN A 61 33.09 -10.74 -6.66
C GLN A 61 34.21 -11.15 -7.61
N LYS A 62 34.15 -12.37 -8.17
CA LYS A 62 35.11 -12.87 -9.17
C LYS A 62 35.15 -11.99 -10.41
N ALA A 63 33.99 -11.58 -10.94
CA ALA A 63 33.88 -10.67 -12.07
C ALA A 63 34.46 -9.25 -11.81
N LYS A 64 34.63 -8.87 -10.53
CA LYS A 64 35.25 -7.60 -10.11
C LYS A 64 36.69 -7.76 -9.61
N GLY A 65 37.28 -8.95 -9.72
CA GLY A 65 38.63 -9.22 -9.22
C GLY A 65 38.78 -9.12 -7.70
N ILE A 66 37.69 -9.25 -6.93
CA ILE A 66 37.73 -9.13 -5.46
C ILE A 66 38.25 -10.46 -4.87
N PRO A 67 39.41 -10.49 -4.17
CA PRO A 67 40.03 -11.72 -3.68
C PRO A 67 39.46 -12.11 -2.30
N ASP A 68 38.18 -12.48 -2.27
CA ASP A 68 37.45 -12.90 -1.07
C ASP A 68 37.07 -14.38 -1.13
N ASN A 69 36.96 -15.03 0.04
CA ASN A 69 36.58 -16.43 0.16
C ASN A 69 35.95 -16.75 1.53
N ALA A 70 35.39 -17.94 1.66
CA ALA A 70 34.70 -18.38 2.87
C ALA A 70 35.58 -18.39 4.14
N ASP A 71 36.88 -18.69 4.04
CA ASP A 71 37.77 -18.72 5.21
C ASP A 71 38.07 -17.31 5.73
N ILE A 72 38.37 -16.35 4.84
CA ILE A 72 38.52 -14.93 5.19
C ILE A 72 37.23 -14.41 5.83
N PHE A 73 36.07 -14.75 5.25
CA PHE A 73 34.78 -14.32 5.78
C PHE A 73 34.43 -15.01 7.13
N THR A 74 34.84 -16.26 7.34
CA THR A 74 34.70 -16.96 8.63
C THR A 74 35.56 -16.29 9.70
N GLN A 75 36.81 -15.95 9.38
CA GLN A 75 37.71 -15.23 10.29
C GLN A 75 37.14 -13.86 10.67
N ASP A 76 36.65 -13.08 9.70
CA ASP A 76 35.97 -11.80 9.95
C ASP A 76 34.74 -11.98 10.85
N THR A 77 33.91 -13.00 10.61
CA THR A 77 32.66 -13.24 11.36
C THR A 77 32.93 -13.66 12.82
N LEU A 78 33.91 -14.54 13.04
CA LEU A 78 34.40 -14.91 14.39
C LEU A 78 34.97 -13.71 15.15
N LYS A 79 35.80 -12.91 14.48
CA LYS A 79 36.39 -11.69 15.04
C LYS A 79 35.34 -10.59 15.27
N GLY A 80 34.32 -10.56 14.44
CA GLY A 80 33.18 -9.63 14.52
C GLY A 80 32.34 -9.84 15.77
N GLY A 81 32.12 -11.10 16.17
CA GLY A 81 31.45 -11.46 17.41
C GLY A 81 31.03 -12.92 17.57
N ALA A 82 30.98 -13.71 16.49
CA ALA A 82 30.46 -15.09 16.55
C ALA A 82 31.28 -16.01 17.48
N LYS A 83 30.59 -16.83 18.27
CA LYS A 83 31.19 -17.74 19.28
C LYS A 83 31.04 -19.23 18.97
N LYS A 84 30.35 -19.57 17.88
CA LYS A 84 30.11 -20.93 17.38
C LYS A 84 30.80 -21.11 16.01
N PRO A 85 32.06 -21.57 15.96
CA PRO A 85 32.81 -21.69 14.71
C PRO A 85 32.15 -22.57 13.66
N GLU A 86 31.41 -23.60 14.09
CA GLU A 86 30.62 -24.49 13.24
C GLU A 86 29.49 -23.75 12.51
N LEU A 87 28.72 -22.92 13.21
CA LEU A 87 27.63 -22.12 12.63
C LEU A 87 28.18 -20.95 11.78
N ALA A 88 29.23 -20.28 12.27
CA ALA A 88 29.89 -19.21 11.54
C ALA A 88 30.51 -19.70 10.22
N LYS A 89 31.15 -20.88 10.24
CA LYS A 89 31.70 -21.51 9.03
C LYS A 89 30.59 -21.92 8.06
N LEU A 90 29.49 -22.52 8.54
CA LEU A 90 28.34 -22.87 7.69
C LEU A 90 27.76 -21.64 6.98
N LEU A 91 27.53 -20.55 7.72
CA LEU A 91 27.07 -19.26 7.19
C LEU A 91 27.99 -18.75 6.06
N CYS A 92 29.31 -18.77 6.27
CA CYS A 92 30.28 -18.22 5.33
C CYS A 92 30.55 -19.13 4.12
N VAL A 93 30.58 -20.45 4.29
CA VAL A 93 30.80 -21.44 3.22
C VAL A 93 29.64 -21.47 2.23
N ASN A 94 28.39 -21.47 2.71
CA ASN A 94 27.23 -21.49 1.83
C ASN A 94 26.98 -20.13 1.13
N SER A 95 27.60 -19.06 1.63
CA SER A 95 27.25 -17.69 1.25
C SER A 95 27.34 -17.37 -0.24
N ALA A 96 28.33 -17.92 -0.96
CA ALA A 96 28.45 -17.71 -2.39
C ALA A 96 27.33 -18.39 -3.18
N ALA A 97 27.08 -19.67 -2.88
CA ALA A 97 26.06 -20.47 -3.57
C ALA A 97 24.64 -19.91 -3.32
N ASP A 98 24.40 -19.38 -2.13
CA ASP A 98 23.09 -18.86 -1.73
C ASP A 98 22.82 -17.44 -2.25
N VAL A 99 23.86 -16.61 -2.41
CA VAL A 99 23.76 -15.35 -3.16
C VAL A 99 23.60 -15.61 -4.66
N ASP A 100 24.33 -16.56 -5.23
CA ASP A 100 24.16 -16.93 -6.65
C ASP A 100 22.76 -17.55 -6.89
N TRP A 101 22.21 -18.35 -5.95
CA TRP A 101 20.82 -18.85 -5.99
C TRP A 101 19.78 -17.73 -6.02
N LEU A 102 19.97 -16.66 -5.24
CA LEU A 102 19.10 -15.48 -5.30
C LEU A 102 19.11 -14.84 -6.70
N VAL A 103 20.29 -14.67 -7.31
CA VAL A 103 20.42 -14.11 -8.66
C VAL A 103 19.73 -15.01 -9.69
N GLU A 104 20.01 -16.31 -9.65
CA GLU A 104 19.59 -17.26 -10.69
C GLU A 104 18.11 -17.68 -10.58
N LYS A 105 17.62 -18.01 -9.38
CA LYS A 105 16.25 -18.51 -9.18
C LYS A 105 15.21 -17.40 -9.05
N PHE A 106 15.61 -16.16 -8.74
CA PHE A 106 14.68 -15.04 -8.55
C PHE A 106 14.95 -13.84 -9.45
N ASN A 107 15.94 -13.93 -10.35
CA ASN A 107 16.28 -12.89 -11.33
C ASN A 107 16.61 -11.53 -10.66
N LEU A 108 17.45 -11.59 -9.63
CA LEU A 108 17.78 -10.45 -8.76
C LEU A 108 19.09 -9.76 -9.16
N ASP A 109 19.08 -8.42 -9.27
CA ASP A 109 20.30 -7.63 -9.38
C ASP A 109 21.01 -7.54 -8.02
N LEU A 110 22.16 -8.22 -7.92
CA LEU A 110 23.10 -8.18 -6.80
C LEU A 110 24.52 -7.77 -7.26
N SER A 111 24.59 -6.98 -8.34
CA SER A 111 25.82 -6.65 -9.07
C SER A 111 26.72 -5.59 -8.42
N LEU A 112 26.22 -4.79 -7.47
CA LEU A 112 27.02 -3.85 -6.70
C LEU A 112 27.54 -4.51 -5.42
N VAL A 113 28.78 -4.20 -5.04
CA VAL A 113 29.44 -4.80 -3.87
C VAL A 113 30.09 -3.69 -3.07
N ALA A 114 29.80 -3.61 -1.77
CA ALA A 114 30.40 -2.65 -0.84
C ALA A 114 31.15 -3.35 0.30
N ARG A 115 32.09 -2.64 0.93
CA ARG A 115 32.67 -3.01 2.23
C ARG A 115 31.86 -2.32 3.33
N LEU A 116 31.34 -3.09 4.27
CA LEU A 116 30.65 -2.58 5.47
C LEU A 116 31.54 -2.70 6.72
N GLY A 117 31.03 -2.24 7.85
CA GLY A 117 31.76 -2.26 9.12
C GLY A 117 32.11 -3.68 9.55
N GLY A 118 33.33 -3.87 10.03
CA GLY A 118 33.80 -5.17 10.51
C GLY A 118 34.50 -6.07 9.48
N HIS A 119 34.35 -5.80 8.18
CA HIS A 119 34.82 -6.70 7.10
C HIS A 119 36.19 -6.32 6.51
N SER A 120 37.04 -7.33 6.27
CA SER A 120 38.31 -7.18 5.55
C SER A 120 38.13 -6.99 4.03
N GLN A 121 37.15 -7.65 3.40
CA GLN A 121 36.87 -7.52 1.96
C GLN A 121 35.51 -6.89 1.65
N PRO A 122 35.34 -6.23 0.48
CA PRO A 122 34.03 -5.84 -0.03
C PRO A 122 33.22 -7.08 -0.40
N ARG A 123 32.11 -7.32 0.31
CA ARG A 123 31.29 -8.52 0.14
C ARG A 123 29.80 -8.33 0.32
N THR A 124 29.35 -7.10 0.57
CA THR A 124 27.92 -6.81 0.73
C THR A 124 27.32 -6.47 -0.63
N HIS A 125 26.58 -7.43 -1.17
CA HIS A 125 25.88 -7.38 -2.44
C HIS A 125 24.58 -6.56 -2.37
N ARG A 126 24.35 -5.72 -3.37
CA ARG A 126 23.11 -4.94 -3.57
C ARG A 126 22.83 -4.72 -5.06
N GLY A 127 21.57 -4.41 -5.36
CA GLY A 127 21.18 -3.91 -6.68
C GLY A 127 21.43 -2.40 -6.82
N LYS A 128 21.21 -1.89 -8.04
CA LYS A 128 21.31 -0.45 -8.37
C LYS A 128 20.15 0.38 -7.83
N GLU A 129 18.98 -0.23 -7.60
CA GLU A 129 17.74 0.44 -7.20
C GLU A 129 17.03 -0.31 -6.06
N ARG A 130 16.25 0.44 -5.27
CA ARG A 130 15.50 -0.01 -4.07
C ARG A 130 16.40 -0.55 -2.94
N PHE A 131 15.78 -0.83 -1.79
CA PHE A 131 16.48 -1.47 -0.67
C PHE A 131 16.63 -2.98 -0.94
N PRO A 132 17.85 -3.56 -0.80
CA PRO A 132 18.08 -4.97 -1.11
C PRO A 132 17.19 -5.93 -0.32
N GLY A 133 16.93 -5.66 0.97
CA GLY A 133 16.04 -6.47 1.79
C GLY A 133 14.61 -6.54 1.25
N MET A 134 14.08 -5.42 0.77
CA MET A 134 12.78 -5.37 0.10
C MET A 134 12.81 -6.17 -1.20
N THR A 135 13.76 -5.89 -2.10
CA THR A 135 13.86 -6.52 -3.42
C THR A 135 14.00 -8.04 -3.33
N ILE A 136 14.89 -8.53 -2.46
CA ILE A 136 15.10 -9.98 -2.24
C ILE A 136 13.83 -10.61 -1.64
N THR A 137 13.33 -10.07 -0.52
CA THR A 137 12.19 -10.69 0.19
C THR A 137 10.93 -10.71 -0.67
N TYR A 138 10.63 -9.63 -1.40
CA TYR A 138 9.47 -9.56 -2.29
C TYR A 138 9.55 -10.54 -3.45
N ALA A 139 10.73 -10.82 -4.00
CA ALA A 139 10.89 -11.81 -5.07
C ALA A 139 10.62 -13.24 -4.57
N LEU A 140 11.08 -13.58 -3.36
CA LEU A 140 10.80 -14.89 -2.74
C LEU A 140 9.32 -15.04 -2.34
N ILE A 141 8.67 -13.96 -1.88
CA ILE A 141 7.21 -13.93 -1.67
C ILE A 141 6.48 -14.18 -3.00
N GLN A 142 6.85 -13.47 -4.07
CA GLN A 142 6.22 -13.62 -5.40
C GLN A 142 6.39 -15.03 -5.99
N MET A 143 7.53 -15.67 -5.75
CA MET A 143 7.75 -17.04 -6.18
C MET A 143 6.82 -18.00 -5.43
N LEU A 144 6.75 -17.89 -4.09
CA LEU A 144 5.88 -18.74 -3.28
C LEU A 144 4.38 -18.49 -3.55
N GLU A 145 3.99 -17.23 -3.80
CA GLU A 145 2.65 -16.87 -4.30
C GLU A 145 2.35 -17.55 -5.65
N LYS A 146 3.30 -17.53 -6.61
CA LYS A 146 3.13 -18.20 -7.91
C LYS A 146 3.04 -19.72 -7.80
N VAL A 147 3.78 -20.33 -6.86
CA VAL A 147 3.63 -21.76 -6.55
C VAL A 147 2.21 -22.02 -6.03
N ALA A 148 1.77 -21.27 -5.01
CA ALA A 148 0.43 -21.41 -4.42
C ALA A 148 -0.73 -21.10 -5.39
N GLU A 149 -0.51 -20.27 -6.41
CA GLU A 149 -1.48 -19.99 -7.48
C GLU A 149 -1.54 -21.08 -8.57
N LYS A 150 -0.53 -21.95 -8.67
CA LYS A 150 -0.39 -22.94 -9.75
C LYS A 150 -0.41 -24.40 -9.29
N THR A 151 -0.07 -24.69 -8.04
CA THR A 151 0.08 -26.04 -7.49
C THR A 151 -0.48 -26.13 -6.07
N ASP A 152 -0.61 -27.35 -5.54
CA ASP A 152 -0.94 -27.60 -4.12
C ASP A 152 0.31 -27.60 -3.20
N LEU A 153 1.49 -27.26 -3.74
CA LEU A 153 2.75 -27.35 -3.00
C LEU A 153 2.96 -26.23 -1.98
N ALA A 154 2.24 -25.10 -2.09
CA ALA A 154 2.37 -23.98 -1.16
C ALA A 154 1.02 -23.39 -0.75
N ARG A 155 0.90 -23.00 0.52
CA ARG A 155 -0.21 -22.23 1.07
C ARG A 155 0.32 -21.14 1.98
N ILE A 156 -0.12 -19.89 1.77
CA ILE A 156 0.27 -18.75 2.61
C ILE A 156 -0.95 -18.26 3.40
N VAL A 157 -0.80 -18.10 4.71
CA VAL A 157 -1.87 -17.67 5.63
C VAL A 157 -1.38 -16.49 6.46
N THR A 158 -1.81 -15.28 6.08
CA THR A 158 -1.62 -14.06 6.89
C THR A 158 -2.73 -13.90 7.93
N LYS A 159 -2.47 -13.03 8.92
CA LYS A 159 -3.26 -12.86 10.15
C LYS A 159 -3.43 -14.18 10.94
N ALA A 160 -2.41 -15.04 10.89
CA ALA A 160 -2.35 -16.33 11.58
C ALA A 160 -1.29 -16.26 12.69
N LYS A 161 -1.72 -15.93 13.91
CA LYS A 161 -0.82 -15.87 15.07
C LYS A 161 -0.61 -17.28 15.61
N VAL A 162 0.51 -17.90 15.29
CA VAL A 162 0.95 -19.14 15.96
C VAL A 162 1.29 -18.79 17.42
N PHE A 163 0.73 -19.53 18.36
CA PHE A 163 0.91 -19.28 19.80
C PHE A 163 1.26 -20.55 20.61
N LYS A 164 1.22 -21.73 19.99
CA LYS A 164 1.53 -23.00 20.64
C LYS A 164 2.09 -24.01 19.64
N LEU A 165 3.14 -24.72 20.05
CA LEU A 165 3.65 -25.91 19.34
C LEU A 165 2.95 -27.17 19.85
N ILE A 166 2.74 -28.14 18.96
CA ILE A 166 2.14 -29.45 19.27
C ILE A 166 3.28 -30.46 19.38
N CYS A 167 3.34 -31.18 20.50
CA CYS A 167 4.37 -32.19 20.74
C CYS A 167 3.77 -33.54 21.13
N GLU A 168 4.32 -34.61 20.57
CA GLU A 168 4.00 -36.01 20.89
C GLU A 168 5.30 -36.76 21.15
N ASN A 169 5.43 -37.46 22.27
CA ASN A 169 6.65 -38.23 22.63
C ASN A 169 7.97 -37.43 22.49
N SER A 170 7.94 -36.14 22.84
CA SER A 170 9.06 -35.18 22.69
C SER A 170 9.47 -34.84 21.24
N VAL A 171 8.64 -35.19 20.25
CA VAL A 171 8.74 -34.76 18.84
C VAL A 171 7.81 -33.57 18.63
N CYS A 172 8.27 -32.51 17.96
CA CYS A 172 7.39 -31.43 17.49
C CYS A 172 6.66 -31.89 16.22
N VAL A 173 5.34 -32.00 16.29
CA VAL A 173 4.49 -32.58 15.24
C VAL A 173 3.56 -31.57 14.55
N GLY A 174 3.52 -30.32 15.02
CA GLY A 174 2.67 -29.29 14.45
C GLY A 174 2.60 -28.00 15.27
N CYS A 175 1.62 -27.16 14.97
CA CYS A 175 1.34 -25.94 15.72
C CYS A 175 -0.15 -25.59 15.78
N VAL A 176 -0.52 -24.73 16.72
CA VAL A 176 -1.84 -24.09 16.84
C VAL A 176 -1.71 -22.61 16.53
N TYR A 177 -2.59 -22.10 15.69
CA TYR A 177 -2.65 -20.68 15.34
C TYR A 177 -4.05 -20.11 15.47
N GLU A 178 -4.13 -18.85 15.89
CA GLU A 178 -5.37 -18.08 15.89
C GLU A 178 -5.49 -17.27 14.59
N LYS A 179 -6.68 -17.26 13.99
CA LYS A 179 -7.03 -16.37 12.88
C LYS A 179 -8.49 -15.94 12.96
N GLY A 180 -8.72 -14.64 13.19
CA GLY A 180 -10.07 -14.07 13.25
C GLY A 180 -10.90 -14.61 14.43
N GLY A 181 -10.27 -14.80 15.59
CA GLY A 181 -10.92 -15.33 16.80
C GLY A 181 -11.20 -16.84 16.78
N GLN A 182 -10.70 -17.58 15.80
CA GLN A 182 -10.80 -19.04 15.72
C GLN A 182 -9.42 -19.69 15.79
N GLU A 183 -9.31 -20.80 16.51
CA GLU A 183 -8.11 -21.65 16.55
C GLU A 183 -8.09 -22.68 15.43
N PHE A 184 -6.92 -22.86 14.82
CA PHE A 184 -6.65 -23.84 13.78
C PHE A 184 -5.38 -24.63 14.12
N LYS A 185 -5.25 -25.85 13.59
CA LYS A 185 -4.08 -26.72 13.78
C LYS A 185 -3.46 -27.07 12.44
N GLU A 186 -2.14 -27.05 12.37
CA GLU A 186 -1.37 -27.61 11.26
C GLU A 186 -0.46 -28.71 11.79
N PHE A 187 -0.25 -29.75 11.00
CA PHE A 187 0.65 -30.87 11.32
C PHE A 187 1.76 -30.98 10.26
N GLY A 188 2.95 -31.34 10.72
CA GLY A 188 4.20 -31.25 9.93
C GLY A 188 5.40 -30.87 10.80
N PRO A 189 6.65 -31.07 10.32
CA PRO A 189 7.81 -30.45 10.95
C PRO A 189 7.67 -28.92 10.90
N VAL A 190 8.05 -28.25 11.99
CA VAL A 190 7.90 -26.80 12.17
C VAL A 190 9.25 -26.10 12.01
N ILE A 191 9.30 -25.10 11.14
CA ILE A 191 10.42 -24.17 10.96
C ILE A 191 10.00 -22.82 11.54
N LEU A 192 10.60 -22.43 12.65
CA LEU A 192 10.43 -21.10 13.25
C LEU A 192 11.27 -20.07 12.49
N ALA A 193 10.63 -19.02 12.00
CA ALA A 193 11.27 -17.90 11.30
C ALA A 193 10.65 -16.54 11.72
N SER A 194 10.27 -16.42 12.99
CA SER A 194 9.46 -15.32 13.53
C SER A 194 10.20 -13.98 13.69
N GLY A 195 11.51 -13.94 13.49
CA GLY A 195 12.36 -12.83 13.88
C GLY A 195 12.65 -12.78 15.39
N GLY A 196 13.37 -11.74 15.82
CA GLY A 196 13.80 -11.53 17.20
C GLY A 196 12.75 -10.87 18.11
N PHE A 197 13.23 -10.15 19.12
CA PHE A 197 12.43 -9.53 20.19
C PHE A 197 12.69 -8.03 20.41
N GLY A 198 13.38 -7.36 19.47
CA GLY A 198 13.87 -5.99 19.60
C GLY A 198 12.82 -4.88 19.48
N ALA A 199 11.52 -5.20 19.52
CA ALA A 199 10.41 -4.23 19.59
C ALA A 199 9.47 -4.46 20.79
N ASP A 200 9.70 -5.48 21.62
CA ASP A 200 8.85 -5.78 22.78
C ASP A 200 9.34 -5.00 24.01
N PHE A 201 8.71 -3.85 24.27
CA PHE A 201 9.00 -2.99 25.41
C PHE A 201 8.09 -3.25 26.63
N THR A 202 7.36 -4.38 26.65
CA THR A 202 6.56 -4.80 27.82
C THR A 202 7.47 -5.26 28.97
N ASN A 203 6.95 -5.22 30.20
CA ASN A 203 7.73 -5.57 31.40
C ASN A 203 8.09 -7.07 31.48
N ASP A 204 7.33 -7.93 30.81
CA ASP A 204 7.55 -9.38 30.70
C ASP A 204 8.29 -9.78 29.40
N SER A 205 8.80 -8.81 28.64
CA SER A 205 9.52 -9.08 27.41
C SER A 205 10.90 -9.70 27.62
N LEU A 206 11.42 -10.37 26.59
CA LEU A 206 12.81 -10.82 26.56
C LEU A 206 13.77 -9.62 26.62
N LEU A 207 13.42 -8.48 26.02
CA LEU A 207 14.25 -7.28 26.07
C LEU A 207 14.34 -6.73 27.51
N ALA A 208 13.22 -6.65 28.24
CA ALA A 208 13.19 -6.20 29.62
C ALA A 208 13.91 -7.18 30.57
N LYS A 209 13.76 -8.49 30.33
CA LYS A 209 14.42 -9.55 31.13
C LYS A 209 15.94 -9.57 30.96
N TYR A 210 16.45 -9.44 29.74
CA TYR A 210 17.88 -9.63 29.45
C TYR A 210 18.68 -8.34 29.26
N ARG A 211 18.03 -7.25 28.80
CA ARG A 211 18.68 -5.94 28.53
C ARG A 211 17.77 -4.76 28.93
N PRO A 212 17.39 -4.65 30.22
CA PRO A 212 16.59 -3.52 30.72
C PRO A 212 17.30 -2.18 30.52
N ASP A 213 18.64 -2.17 30.49
CA ASP A 213 19.46 -1.00 30.18
C ASP A 213 19.15 -0.40 28.80
N LEU A 214 18.69 -1.20 27.83
CA LEU A 214 18.37 -0.71 26.48
C LEU A 214 16.94 -0.20 26.33
N LEU A 215 16.03 -0.44 27.27
CA LEU A 215 14.59 -0.10 27.11
C LEU A 215 14.34 1.38 26.81
N HIS A 216 15.22 2.27 27.24
CA HIS A 216 15.15 3.70 26.95
C HIS A 216 15.38 4.03 25.45
N LEU A 217 16.17 3.23 24.73
CA LEU A 217 16.50 3.49 23.33
C LEU A 217 15.31 3.26 22.39
N PRO A 218 15.20 4.01 21.27
CA PRO A 218 14.31 3.68 20.16
C PRO A 218 14.81 2.46 19.38
N THR A 219 13.96 1.88 18.54
CA THR A 219 14.24 0.68 17.73
C THR A 219 14.06 0.91 16.23
N THR A 220 14.69 0.08 15.39
CA THR A 220 14.41 0.03 13.94
C THR A 220 13.44 -1.10 13.55
N ASN A 221 13.07 -1.92 14.53
CA ASN A 221 12.20 -3.07 14.35
C ASN A 221 10.75 -2.64 14.07
N GLY A 222 9.96 -3.49 13.43
CA GLY A 222 8.50 -3.38 13.48
C GLY A 222 7.95 -3.98 14.77
N GLU A 223 6.78 -3.52 15.18
CA GLU A 223 6.04 -3.96 16.39
C GLU A 223 5.78 -5.48 16.42
N HIS A 224 5.87 -6.17 15.29
CA HIS A 224 5.79 -7.63 15.20
C HIS A 224 7.00 -8.37 15.82
N CYS A 225 8.12 -7.68 16.09
CA CYS A 225 9.38 -8.28 16.56
C CYS A 225 9.38 -8.52 18.09
N THR A 226 8.62 -9.53 18.54
CA THR A 226 8.26 -9.76 19.95
C THR A 226 8.77 -11.05 20.59
N GLY A 227 9.62 -11.81 19.88
CA GLY A 227 10.22 -13.04 20.41
C GLY A 227 9.26 -14.23 20.54
N ASP A 228 8.06 -14.18 19.94
CA ASP A 228 7.03 -15.22 20.08
C ASP A 228 7.56 -16.64 19.80
N GLY A 229 8.38 -16.81 18.75
CA GLY A 229 8.98 -18.10 18.40
C GLY A 229 9.99 -18.61 19.45
N ILE A 230 10.74 -17.71 20.08
CA ILE A 230 11.66 -18.06 21.18
C ILE A 230 10.84 -18.53 22.38
N LYS A 231 9.85 -17.73 22.80
CA LYS A 231 8.94 -18.05 23.92
C LYS A 231 8.22 -19.40 23.69
N MET A 232 7.78 -19.69 22.46
CA MET A 232 7.17 -20.98 22.08
C MET A 232 8.15 -22.15 22.10
N GLY A 233 9.41 -21.96 21.67
CA GLY A 233 10.45 -22.99 21.73
C GLY A 233 10.84 -23.34 23.17
N GLU A 234 11.10 -22.32 23.99
CA GLU A 234 11.40 -22.48 25.43
C GLU A 234 10.28 -23.26 26.15
N ALA A 235 9.02 -22.97 25.83
CA ALA A 235 7.86 -23.64 26.42
C ALA A 235 7.76 -25.16 26.16
N ILE A 236 8.49 -25.68 25.15
CA ILE A 236 8.60 -27.12 24.88
C ILE A 236 10.01 -27.67 25.15
N GLY A 237 10.85 -26.91 25.87
CA GLY A 237 12.17 -27.32 26.34
C GLY A 237 13.33 -27.01 25.40
N ALA A 238 13.16 -26.17 24.38
CA ALA A 238 14.29 -25.70 23.59
C ALA A 238 15.27 -24.87 24.44
N THR A 239 16.56 -24.99 24.14
CA THR A 239 17.61 -24.20 24.79
C THR A 239 17.74 -22.85 24.09
N SER A 240 17.59 -21.75 24.82
CA SER A 240 17.98 -20.42 24.36
C SER A 240 19.48 -20.18 24.55
N ILE A 241 20.10 -19.37 23.69
CA ILE A 241 21.49 -18.90 23.84
C ILE A 241 21.60 -17.40 23.51
N ASP A 242 22.59 -16.72 24.09
CA ASP A 242 23.01 -15.35 23.75
C ASP A 242 21.93 -14.24 23.90
N LEU A 243 20.85 -14.45 24.68
CA LEU A 243 19.71 -13.52 24.78
C LEU A 243 20.07 -12.13 25.36
N GLU A 244 21.17 -12.02 26.10
CA GLU A 244 21.75 -10.75 26.55
C GLU A 244 22.40 -9.94 25.41
N TRP A 245 22.74 -10.59 24.29
CA TRP A 245 23.40 -9.96 23.15
C TRP A 245 22.36 -9.34 22.20
N VAL A 246 21.95 -8.12 22.56
CA VAL A 246 21.14 -7.23 21.71
C VAL A 246 22.04 -6.13 21.13
N GLN A 247 22.07 -6.01 19.81
CA GLN A 247 22.88 -5.02 19.09
C GLN A 247 22.14 -3.69 18.94
N VAL A 248 22.84 -2.63 19.35
CA VAL A 248 22.51 -1.24 19.04
C VAL A 248 23.21 -0.84 17.73
N HIS A 249 22.49 -0.22 16.81
CA HIS A 249 23.03 0.34 15.57
C HIS A 249 23.35 1.83 15.75
N PRO A 250 24.49 2.34 15.26
CA PRO A 250 24.88 3.75 15.48
C PRO A 250 24.06 4.77 14.67
N THR A 251 23.43 4.34 13.57
CA THR A 251 22.82 5.27 12.60
C THR A 251 21.32 5.03 12.41
N GLY A 252 20.52 5.15 13.46
CA GLY A 252 19.09 5.40 13.30
C GLY A 252 18.85 6.87 12.97
N LEU A 253 18.06 7.13 11.93
CA LEU A 253 17.79 8.47 11.42
C LEU A 253 16.85 9.21 12.36
N VAL A 254 17.26 10.40 12.79
CA VAL A 254 16.43 11.32 13.57
C VAL A 254 15.67 12.21 12.60
N LYS A 255 14.34 12.18 12.67
CA LYS A 255 13.47 13.11 11.96
C LYS A 255 13.42 14.41 12.80
N PRO A 256 13.76 15.60 12.28
CA PRO A 256 13.88 16.80 13.13
C PRO A 256 12.58 17.23 13.81
N ASP A 257 11.44 16.92 13.20
CA ASP A 257 10.08 17.16 13.68
C ASP A 257 9.46 15.96 14.42
N ASP A 258 10.21 14.85 14.58
CA ASP A 258 9.88 13.72 15.46
C ASP A 258 11.19 13.11 16.00
N ALA A 259 11.86 13.90 16.83
CA ALA A 259 13.19 13.57 17.32
C ALA A 259 13.16 12.35 18.25
N ASP A 260 12.07 12.16 18.99
CA ASP A 260 11.90 11.14 20.02
C ASP A 260 11.17 9.86 19.55
N ALA A 261 10.71 9.80 18.29
CA ALA A 261 10.07 8.63 17.67
C ALA A 261 10.64 7.29 18.17
N LYS A 262 9.81 6.46 18.83
CA LYS A 262 10.26 5.17 19.39
C LYS A 262 10.69 4.18 18.30
N ILE A 263 10.12 4.29 17.11
CA ILE A 263 10.53 3.54 15.91
C ILE A 263 11.22 4.51 14.95
N LYS A 264 12.49 4.26 14.62
CA LYS A 264 13.29 5.11 13.70
C LYS A 264 13.66 4.39 12.42
N PHE A 265 13.81 5.14 11.33
CA PHE A 265 14.29 4.58 10.07
C PHE A 265 15.80 4.33 10.14
N LEU A 266 16.28 3.22 9.56
CA LEU A 266 17.70 2.86 9.60
C LEU A 266 18.48 3.55 8.47
N ALA A 267 19.48 4.37 8.79
CA ALA A 267 20.45 4.81 7.80
C ALA A 267 21.30 3.62 7.37
N ALA A 268 21.35 3.34 6.06
CA ALA A 268 22.13 2.23 5.54
C ALA A 268 23.61 2.34 5.94
N GLU A 269 24.16 1.25 6.47
CA GLU A 269 25.60 1.15 6.76
C GLU A 269 26.45 1.32 5.48
N ALA A 270 25.87 1.03 4.32
CA ALA A 270 26.45 1.32 3.01
C ALA A 270 26.79 2.81 2.81
N LEU A 271 26.08 3.75 3.46
CA LEU A 271 26.43 5.19 3.42
C LEU A 271 27.83 5.45 4.00
N ARG A 272 28.18 4.76 5.09
CA ARG A 272 29.54 4.79 5.67
C ARG A 272 30.53 4.00 4.80
N GLY A 273 30.07 2.87 4.25
CA GLY A 273 30.84 2.04 3.31
C GLY A 273 31.33 2.78 2.06
N VAL A 274 30.52 3.70 1.52
CA VAL A 274 30.88 4.52 0.33
C VAL A 274 31.59 5.84 0.67
N GLY A 275 32.06 6.03 1.92
CA GLY A 275 32.86 7.19 2.32
C GLY A 275 32.18 8.19 3.27
N GLY A 276 30.93 7.95 3.68
CA GLY A 276 30.25 8.80 4.66
C GLY A 276 30.94 8.79 6.03
N ILE A 277 31.22 9.98 6.56
CA ILE A 277 31.86 10.19 7.87
C ILE A 277 30.83 10.54 8.95
N ILE A 278 31.16 10.30 10.22
CA ILE A 278 30.33 10.74 11.35
C ILE A 278 31.01 11.91 12.06
N LEU A 279 30.28 13.03 12.16
CA LEU A 279 30.68 14.21 12.91
C LEU A 279 29.88 14.31 14.22
N ASN A 280 30.51 14.81 15.27
CA ASN A 280 29.85 15.21 16.51
C ASN A 280 29.28 16.64 16.43
N ALA A 281 28.74 17.15 17.53
CA ALA A 281 28.23 18.53 17.64
C ALA A 281 29.26 19.58 17.23
N GLU A 282 30.54 19.40 17.61
CA GLU A 282 31.64 20.30 17.28
C GLU A 282 32.20 20.14 15.85
N GLY A 283 31.57 19.34 14.99
CA GLY A 283 31.99 19.17 13.59
C GLY A 283 33.22 18.28 13.40
N LYS A 284 33.61 17.50 14.40
CA LYS A 284 34.80 16.64 14.39
C LYS A 284 34.46 15.15 14.28
N ARG A 285 35.34 14.40 13.63
CA ARG A 285 35.34 12.92 13.68
C ARG A 285 35.84 12.44 15.04
N PHE A 286 35.34 11.28 15.49
CA PHE A 286 35.65 10.70 16.80
C PHE A 286 35.70 9.16 16.82
N CYS A 287 35.50 8.49 15.67
CA CYS A 287 35.49 7.03 15.59
C CYS A 287 35.86 6.55 14.18
N ASN A 288 36.21 5.27 14.07
CA ASN A 288 36.29 4.58 12.78
C ASN A 288 34.88 4.21 12.34
N GLU A 289 34.36 4.87 11.31
CA GLU A 289 32.99 4.69 10.81
C GLU A 289 32.75 3.29 10.21
N LEU A 290 33.80 2.51 9.96
CA LEU A 290 33.76 1.10 9.54
C LEU A 290 34.19 0.13 10.65
N GLY A 291 34.24 0.60 11.90
CA GLY A 291 34.38 -0.25 13.07
C GLY A 291 33.13 -1.09 13.34
N ARG A 292 33.22 -1.98 14.34
CA ARG A 292 32.08 -2.80 14.80
C ARG A 292 30.99 -1.90 15.43
N ARG A 293 29.74 -2.35 15.41
CA ARG A 293 28.57 -1.50 15.79
C ARG A 293 28.55 -1.17 17.28
N ASP A 294 28.95 -2.12 18.12
CA ASP A 294 29.21 -1.93 19.56
C ASP A 294 30.31 -0.88 19.81
N TYR A 295 31.38 -0.90 19.03
CA TYR A 295 32.42 0.13 19.07
C TYR A 295 31.90 1.52 18.65
N VAL A 296 31.25 1.65 17.48
CA VAL A 296 30.79 2.98 17.01
C VAL A 296 29.74 3.57 17.96
N THR A 297 28.80 2.77 18.47
CA THR A 297 27.85 3.23 19.50
C THR A 297 28.52 3.56 20.83
N GLY A 298 29.52 2.78 21.23
CA GLY A 298 30.36 3.06 22.41
C GLY A 298 31.12 4.39 22.32
N GLU A 299 31.66 4.75 21.15
CA GLU A 299 32.29 6.06 20.94
C GLU A 299 31.26 7.20 20.84
N MET A 300 30.05 6.94 20.32
CA MET A 300 28.95 7.92 20.38
C MET A 300 28.58 8.25 21.82
N TRP A 301 28.49 7.28 22.73
CA TRP A 301 28.18 7.55 24.15
C TRP A 301 29.28 8.33 24.90
N LYS A 302 30.52 8.36 24.38
CA LYS A 302 31.62 9.18 24.91
C LYS A 302 31.71 10.57 24.26
N SER A 303 31.00 10.77 23.15
CA SER A 303 31.04 11.96 22.31
C SER A 303 29.76 12.78 22.48
N LYS A 304 29.71 13.97 21.86
CA LYS A 304 28.62 14.92 22.06
C LYS A 304 27.61 14.94 20.89
N PRO A 305 26.32 14.64 21.14
CA PRO A 305 25.26 14.83 20.16
C PRO A 305 24.94 16.32 19.94
N PRO A 306 24.30 16.72 18.83
CA PRO A 306 23.77 15.86 17.77
C PRO A 306 24.85 15.30 16.84
N PHE A 307 24.78 14.00 16.58
CA PHE A 307 25.65 13.31 15.64
C PHE A 307 25.12 13.44 14.22
N ARG A 308 26.02 13.64 13.24
CA ARG A 308 25.68 13.82 11.83
C ARG A 308 26.45 12.84 10.96
N LEU A 309 25.72 12.09 10.13
CA LEU A 309 26.29 11.27 9.06
C LEU A 309 26.37 12.11 7.80
N CYS A 310 27.59 12.44 7.36
CA CYS A 310 27.85 13.35 6.25
C CYS A 310 28.45 12.60 5.05
N LEU A 311 27.83 12.75 3.87
CA LEU A 311 28.35 12.26 2.59
C LEU A 311 28.70 13.46 1.72
N ASN A 312 29.95 13.53 1.25
CA ASN A 312 30.35 14.42 0.16
C ASN A 312 29.74 13.96 -1.18
N LYS A 313 29.94 14.75 -2.24
CA LYS A 313 29.41 14.45 -3.57
C LYS A 313 29.77 13.04 -4.07
N ALA A 314 31.06 12.68 -4.09
CA ALA A 314 31.53 11.38 -4.60
C ALA A 314 30.90 10.20 -3.84
N ALA A 315 30.86 10.27 -2.50
CA ALA A 315 30.18 9.29 -1.67
C ALA A 315 28.66 9.24 -1.94
N SER A 316 28.03 10.40 -2.15
CA SER A 316 26.59 10.48 -2.41
C SER A 316 26.19 9.98 -3.80
N ASP A 317 27.04 10.17 -4.82
CA ASP A 317 26.76 9.75 -6.21
C ASP A 317 26.67 8.22 -6.33
N GLU A 318 27.54 7.46 -5.64
CA GLU A 318 27.51 5.98 -5.60
C GLU A 318 26.26 5.36 -4.94
N ILE A 319 25.52 6.17 -4.18
CA ILE A 319 24.37 5.71 -3.39
C ILE A 319 23.19 6.69 -3.47
N ILE A 320 23.11 7.46 -4.56
CA ILE A 320 22.22 8.62 -4.69
C ILE A 320 20.73 8.29 -4.52
N TRP A 321 20.32 7.05 -4.83
CA TRP A 321 18.96 6.57 -4.58
C TRP A 321 18.62 6.60 -3.08
N HIS A 322 19.50 6.11 -2.21
CA HIS A 322 19.32 6.18 -0.75
C HIS A 322 19.27 7.63 -0.26
N CYS A 323 20.19 8.47 -0.73
CA CYS A 323 20.24 9.89 -0.35
C CYS A 323 18.93 10.60 -0.71
N LYS A 324 18.44 10.45 -1.95
CA LYS A 324 17.16 11.01 -2.40
C LYS A 324 15.96 10.45 -1.61
N HIS A 325 15.95 9.14 -1.32
CA HIS A 325 14.89 8.50 -0.54
C HIS A 325 14.82 9.02 0.90
N TYR A 326 15.97 9.22 1.55
CA TYR A 326 16.02 9.80 2.90
C TYR A 326 15.66 11.30 2.90
N THR A 327 16.07 12.05 1.87
CA THR A 327 15.68 13.46 1.72
C THR A 327 14.17 13.61 1.49
N GLY A 328 13.56 12.77 0.64
CA GLY A 328 12.12 12.78 0.40
C GLY A 328 11.28 12.52 1.66
N ARG A 329 11.85 11.83 2.66
CA ARG A 329 11.23 11.57 3.97
C ARG A 329 11.50 12.64 5.04
N GLY A 330 12.29 13.67 4.74
CA GLY A 330 12.69 14.69 5.73
C GLY A 330 13.69 14.21 6.79
N VAL A 331 14.31 13.04 6.62
CA VAL A 331 15.30 12.47 7.56
C VAL A 331 16.75 12.64 7.12
N MET A 332 16.97 13.31 5.98
CA MET A 332 18.26 13.72 5.45
C MET A 332 18.08 15.06 4.72
N LYS A 333 19.11 15.91 4.73
CA LYS A 333 19.11 17.23 4.10
C LYS A 333 20.32 17.36 3.17
N SER A 334 20.10 17.95 2.01
CA SER A 334 21.16 18.34 1.07
C SER A 334 21.62 19.77 1.34
N TYR A 335 22.93 19.99 1.27
CA TYR A 335 23.59 21.29 1.36
C TYR A 335 24.30 21.56 0.04
N ALA A 336 24.19 22.79 -0.46
CA ALA A 336 24.86 23.19 -1.71
C ALA A 336 26.38 23.31 -1.53
N SER A 337 26.85 23.56 -0.31
CA SER A 337 28.25 23.78 0.03
C SER A 337 28.57 23.31 1.46
N GLY A 338 29.84 23.07 1.77
CA GLY A 338 30.30 22.86 3.15
C GLY A 338 30.19 24.11 4.03
N GLU A 339 30.15 25.30 3.43
CA GLU A 339 29.89 26.57 4.12
C GLU A 339 28.45 26.64 4.66
N ASP A 340 27.46 26.20 3.88
CA ASP A 340 26.07 26.06 4.32
C ASP A 340 25.92 25.01 5.44
N LEU A 341 26.67 23.90 5.34
CA LEU A 341 26.69 22.87 6.37
C LEU A 341 27.29 23.39 7.69
N ALA A 342 28.44 24.07 7.63
CA ALA A 342 29.07 24.67 8.81
C ALA A 342 28.13 25.67 9.51
N LYS A 343 27.43 26.49 8.72
CA LYS A 343 26.44 27.46 9.19
C LYS A 343 25.23 26.80 9.87
N ASP A 344 24.67 25.73 9.31
CA ASP A 344 23.59 24.94 9.93
C ASP A 344 24.02 24.22 11.21
N MET A 345 25.27 23.74 11.22
CA MET A 345 25.88 23.10 12.39
C MET A 345 26.22 24.08 13.52
N GLY A 346 26.33 25.38 13.24
CA GLY A 346 26.78 26.37 14.21
C GLY A 346 28.28 26.31 14.50
N VAL A 347 29.10 25.82 13.56
CA VAL A 347 30.56 25.68 13.71
C VAL A 347 31.30 26.52 12.66
N ALA A 348 32.55 26.87 12.93
CA ALA A 348 33.38 27.54 11.92
C ALA A 348 33.72 26.58 10.77
N LEU A 349 33.64 27.06 9.53
CA LEU A 349 33.96 26.28 8.32
C LEU A 349 35.34 25.61 8.41
N SER A 350 36.33 26.31 8.94
CA SER A 350 37.69 25.82 9.14
C SER A 350 37.80 24.54 9.99
N VAL A 351 36.81 24.27 10.87
CA VAL A 351 36.77 23.02 11.66
C VAL A 351 36.38 21.83 10.79
N ILE A 352 35.47 22.02 9.83
CA ILE A 352 35.07 20.97 8.89
C ILE A 352 36.16 20.78 7.83
N GLU A 353 36.75 21.87 7.31
CA GLU A 353 37.92 21.83 6.43
C GLU A 353 39.07 21.05 7.07
N GLN A 354 39.46 21.37 8.32
CA GLN A 354 40.49 20.65 9.06
C GLN A 354 40.13 19.18 9.28
N THR A 355 38.88 18.86 9.66
CA THR A 355 38.43 17.47 9.88
C THR A 355 38.52 16.62 8.62
N HIS A 356 38.24 17.21 7.45
CA HIS A 356 38.42 16.55 6.16
C HIS A 356 39.89 16.44 5.76
N GLU A 357 40.71 17.48 6.00
CA GLU A 357 42.15 17.45 5.69
C GLU A 357 42.89 16.38 6.52
N GLU A 358 42.64 16.29 7.82
CA GLU A 358 43.21 15.25 8.69
C GLU A 358 42.85 13.83 8.19
N HIS A 359 41.59 13.63 7.76
CA HIS A 359 41.11 12.38 7.20
C HIS A 359 41.74 12.06 5.82
N TYR A 360 41.93 13.08 4.97
CA TYR A 360 42.60 12.97 3.68
C TYR A 360 44.08 12.62 3.82
N GLN A 361 44.79 13.28 4.73
CA GLN A 361 46.21 13.00 4.99
C GLN A 361 46.41 11.61 5.62
N ALA A 362 45.50 11.17 6.50
CA ALA A 362 45.51 9.79 7.01
C ALA A 362 45.29 8.76 5.88
N ALA A 363 44.39 9.03 4.94
CA ALA A 363 44.19 8.20 3.75
C ALA A 363 45.46 8.13 2.88
N LYS A 364 46.09 9.27 2.55
CA LYS A 364 47.32 9.31 1.73
C LYS A 364 48.52 8.62 2.35
N LYS A 365 48.69 8.73 3.68
CA LYS A 365 49.70 7.94 4.41
C LYS A 365 49.37 6.44 4.36
N THR A 366 48.10 6.06 4.49
CA THR A 366 47.69 4.64 4.41
C THR A 366 47.83 4.07 2.99
N GLU A 367 47.64 4.86 1.93
CA GLU A 367 47.91 4.44 0.55
C GLU A 367 49.40 4.10 0.32
N THR A 368 50.31 4.82 0.99
CA THR A 368 51.77 4.68 0.84
C THR A 368 52.35 3.62 1.78
N ASP A 369 51.91 3.62 3.03
CA ASP A 369 52.34 2.71 4.09
C ASP A 369 51.09 2.25 4.91
N PRO A 370 50.46 1.13 4.51
CA PRO A 370 49.22 0.66 5.12
C PRO A 370 49.34 0.19 6.59
N ASP A 371 50.55 0.03 7.12
CA ASP A 371 50.80 -0.59 8.44
C ASP A 371 51.87 0.12 9.30
N GLY A 372 52.45 1.22 8.83
CA GLY A 372 53.40 2.05 9.59
C GLY A 372 52.80 3.07 10.57
N GLY A 373 51.48 3.27 10.54
CA GLY A 373 50.81 4.26 11.39
C GLY A 373 51.01 4.06 12.90
N SER A 374 50.82 5.11 13.70
CA SER A 374 51.13 5.06 15.14
C SER A 374 50.11 4.28 15.98
N TRP A 375 48.92 3.99 15.45
CA TRP A 375 47.78 3.49 16.22
C TRP A 375 47.34 2.08 15.81
N PRO A 376 46.79 1.25 16.71
CA PRO A 376 46.19 -0.03 16.34
C PRO A 376 45.01 0.15 15.38
N ALA A 377 44.92 -0.68 14.33
CA ALA A 377 43.82 -0.65 13.36
C ALA A 377 42.83 -1.80 13.54
N TYR A 378 41.56 -1.55 13.18
CA TYR A 378 40.57 -2.59 12.98
C TYR A 378 40.36 -2.86 11.46
N PRO A 379 40.33 -4.12 10.98
CA PRO A 379 40.39 -5.36 11.77
C PRO A 379 41.79 -5.70 12.30
N SER A 380 42.87 -5.31 11.62
CA SER A 380 44.24 -5.60 12.05
C SER A 380 45.27 -4.67 11.42
N GLY A 381 46.45 -4.64 12.02
CA GLY A 381 47.57 -3.81 11.58
C GLY A 381 47.62 -2.48 12.32
N LYS A 382 48.15 -1.46 11.66
CA LYS A 382 48.19 -0.08 12.20
C LYS A 382 47.45 0.92 11.31
N SER A 383 47.21 2.11 11.85
CA SER A 383 46.45 3.18 11.22
C SER A 383 47.10 4.55 11.47
N TRP A 384 47.02 5.41 10.45
CA TRP A 384 47.38 6.82 10.51
C TRP A 384 46.20 7.71 10.96
N ASP A 385 44.99 7.16 11.10
CA ASP A 385 43.78 7.92 11.47
C ASP A 385 43.74 8.21 12.96
N GLU A 386 44.27 9.34 13.40
CA GLU A 386 44.34 9.69 14.82
C GLU A 386 42.95 9.75 15.51
N ALA A 387 41.93 10.22 14.78
CA ALA A 387 40.56 10.37 15.27
C ALA A 387 39.90 9.05 15.73
N SER A 388 40.38 7.91 15.24
CA SER A 388 39.94 6.57 15.66
C SER A 388 41.07 5.69 16.21
N GLY A 389 42.31 6.05 15.95
CA GLY A 389 43.50 5.35 16.40
C GLY A 389 43.68 5.40 17.92
N LYS A 390 43.37 6.55 18.54
CA LYS A 390 43.38 6.72 20.01
C LYS A 390 42.43 5.78 20.75
N THR A 391 41.39 5.27 20.08
CA THR A 391 40.43 4.32 20.65
C THR A 391 40.82 2.86 20.40
N GLY A 392 42.02 2.59 19.85
CA GLY A 392 42.51 1.26 19.52
C GLY A 392 41.77 0.54 18.37
N SER A 393 40.99 1.26 17.56
CA SER A 393 40.21 0.71 16.44
C SER A 393 40.39 1.52 15.16
N GLY A 394 41.61 1.99 14.92
CA GLY A 394 42.00 2.89 13.84
C GLY A 394 41.49 2.48 12.45
N LYS A 395 41.08 3.48 11.67
CA LYS A 395 40.54 3.32 10.32
C LYS A 395 41.65 2.87 9.35
N LYS A 396 41.43 1.73 8.66
CA LYS A 396 42.34 1.20 7.63
C LYS A 396 41.80 1.34 6.20
N PHE A 397 40.48 1.49 6.06
CA PHE A 397 39.81 1.52 4.77
C PHE A 397 39.16 2.89 4.53
N TYR A 398 39.50 3.49 3.40
CA TYR A 398 39.07 4.81 2.96
C TYR A 398 38.43 4.68 1.58
N HIS A 399 37.41 5.49 1.32
CA HIS A 399 36.68 5.50 0.04
C HIS A 399 36.05 6.89 -0.13
N ASN A 400 36.04 7.45 -1.35
CA ASN A 400 35.51 8.79 -1.66
C ASN A 400 35.94 9.90 -0.68
N ILE A 401 37.25 10.05 -0.47
CA ILE A 401 37.83 11.08 0.40
C ILE A 401 38.12 12.35 -0.40
N ILE A 402 37.88 13.51 0.21
CA ILE A 402 38.18 14.84 -0.34
C ILE A 402 39.19 15.57 0.58
N PRO A 403 40.10 16.41 0.03
CA PRO A 403 40.95 17.28 0.83
C PRO A 403 40.10 18.38 1.52
N GLY A 404 40.63 18.98 2.59
CA GLY A 404 39.95 20.03 3.34
C GLY A 404 39.62 21.25 2.48
N SER A 405 40.50 21.60 1.55
CA SER A 405 40.33 22.73 0.63
C SER A 405 39.14 22.60 -0.33
N ALA A 406 38.61 21.40 -0.55
CA ALA A 406 37.41 21.19 -1.37
C ALA A 406 36.10 21.47 -0.59
N VAL A 407 36.11 21.31 0.74
CA VAL A 407 34.92 21.32 1.60
C VAL A 407 34.08 22.58 1.38
N LYS A 408 34.70 23.76 1.29
CA LYS A 408 33.99 25.03 1.14
C LYS A 408 32.95 25.01 0.02
N SER A 409 33.28 24.44 -1.14
CA SER A 409 32.43 24.40 -2.34
C SER A 409 31.74 23.05 -2.58
N GLU A 410 32.09 22.01 -1.84
CA GLU A 410 31.56 20.66 -2.04
C GLU A 410 30.10 20.55 -1.53
N PRO A 411 29.15 19.99 -2.30
CA PRO A 411 27.81 19.71 -1.79
C PRO A 411 27.82 18.46 -0.90
N PHE A 412 26.94 18.46 0.11
CA PHE A 412 26.81 17.38 1.09
C PHE A 412 25.38 16.87 1.25
N TYR A 413 25.23 15.57 1.49
CA TYR A 413 24.03 14.98 2.06
C TYR A 413 24.29 14.63 3.53
N VAL A 414 23.45 15.13 4.43
CA VAL A 414 23.65 14.98 5.88
C VAL A 414 22.37 14.54 6.57
N ALA A 415 22.48 13.52 7.44
CA ALA A 415 21.40 13.09 8.31
C ALA A 415 21.81 13.19 9.78
N ILE A 416 20.88 13.61 10.64
CA ILE A 416 21.05 13.51 12.09
C ILE A 416 20.82 12.06 12.49
N ILE A 417 21.69 11.51 13.34
CA ILE A 417 21.69 10.09 13.72
C ILE A 417 21.77 9.89 15.23
N THR A 418 21.20 8.79 15.70
CA THR A 418 21.23 8.35 17.10
C THR A 418 21.41 6.82 17.21
N PRO A 419 21.93 6.29 18.32
CA PRO A 419 21.94 4.85 18.60
C PRO A 419 20.53 4.27 18.73
N VAL A 420 20.28 3.10 18.14
CA VAL A 420 18.95 2.44 18.09
C VAL A 420 19.03 0.93 18.26
N ILE A 421 18.10 0.32 18.99
CA ILE A 421 17.96 -1.15 19.05
C ILE A 421 17.68 -1.69 17.64
N HIS A 422 18.44 -2.70 17.22
CA HIS A 422 18.42 -3.12 15.82
C HIS A 422 18.25 -4.62 15.61
N TYR A 423 18.99 -5.46 16.33
CA TYR A 423 18.98 -6.91 16.07
C TYR A 423 19.33 -7.68 17.34
N CYS A 424 18.67 -8.81 17.57
CA CYS A 424 18.89 -9.70 18.69
C CYS A 424 19.74 -10.89 18.22
N MET A 425 20.97 -11.05 18.72
CA MET A 425 21.84 -12.16 18.31
C MET A 425 21.51 -13.46 19.05
N GLY A 426 20.87 -13.36 20.20
CA GLY A 426 20.34 -14.49 20.94
C GLY A 426 18.98 -14.96 20.45
N GLY A 427 18.73 -16.25 20.66
CA GLY A 427 17.54 -16.94 20.20
C GLY A 427 17.60 -18.42 20.58
N LEU A 428 16.83 -19.25 19.88
CA LEU A 428 16.86 -20.71 20.03
C LEU A 428 18.18 -21.26 19.51
N LEU A 429 18.92 -22.00 20.34
CA LEU A 429 20.15 -22.68 19.93
C LEU A 429 19.83 -23.67 18.80
N ILE A 430 20.58 -23.58 17.71
CA ILE A 430 20.52 -24.52 16.59
C ILE A 430 21.82 -25.29 16.40
N ASP A 431 21.72 -26.46 15.77
CA ASP A 431 22.87 -27.19 15.21
C ASP A 431 23.11 -26.82 13.72
N THR A 432 24.02 -27.53 13.07
CA THR A 432 24.38 -27.30 11.67
C THR A 432 23.31 -27.73 10.66
N ASP A 433 22.30 -28.52 11.08
CA ASP A 433 21.12 -28.84 10.26
C ASP A 433 19.97 -27.84 10.54
N SER A 434 20.24 -26.75 11.27
CA SER A 434 19.27 -25.77 11.76
C SER A 434 18.19 -26.35 12.69
N ALA A 435 18.40 -27.56 13.23
CA ALA A 435 17.48 -28.18 14.15
C ALA A 435 17.61 -27.52 15.53
N VAL A 436 16.48 -27.26 16.19
CA VAL A 436 16.45 -26.59 17.49
C VAL A 436 16.91 -27.53 18.59
N VAL A 437 17.88 -27.10 19.37
CA VAL A 437 18.57 -27.92 20.37
C VAL A 437 17.89 -27.81 21.73
N GLY A 438 17.36 -28.94 22.22
CA GLY A 438 16.83 -29.11 23.56
C GLY A 438 17.90 -29.48 24.60
N PRO A 439 17.49 -30.01 25.77
CA PRO A 439 18.42 -30.29 26.87
C PRO A 439 19.43 -31.38 26.50
N LYS A 440 20.60 -31.35 27.14
CA LYS A 440 21.72 -32.27 26.86
C LYS A 440 22.27 -32.18 25.43
N ASN A 441 22.12 -31.02 24.78
CA ASN A 441 22.61 -30.73 23.42
C ASN A 441 22.10 -31.73 22.37
N LYS A 442 20.79 -32.05 22.41
CA LYS A 442 20.11 -32.91 21.44
C LYS A 442 19.04 -32.12 20.68
N ALA A 443 18.98 -32.28 19.37
CA ALA A 443 17.90 -31.72 18.55
C ALA A 443 16.52 -32.20 19.02
N ILE A 444 15.54 -31.30 19.04
CA ILE A 444 14.11 -31.60 19.20
C ILE A 444 13.60 -32.07 17.83
N PRO A 445 13.23 -33.35 17.65
CA PRO A 445 12.87 -33.86 16.33
C PRO A 445 11.64 -33.13 15.78
N GLY A 446 11.70 -32.74 14.51
CA GLY A 446 10.63 -31.99 13.84
C GLY A 446 10.58 -30.48 14.15
N LEU A 447 11.57 -29.91 14.87
CA LEU A 447 11.65 -28.47 15.12
C LEU A 447 12.96 -27.87 14.59
N TYR A 448 12.84 -26.82 13.77
CA TYR A 448 13.93 -26.08 13.15
C TYR A 448 13.76 -24.58 13.37
N ALA A 449 14.85 -23.80 13.23
CA ALA A 449 14.81 -22.34 13.33
C ALA A 449 15.73 -21.66 12.31
N ALA A 450 15.32 -20.50 11.79
CA ALA A 450 16.05 -19.77 10.74
C ALA A 450 15.93 -18.23 10.88
N GLY A 451 17.04 -17.52 10.65
CA GLY A 451 17.12 -16.07 10.85
C GLY A 451 17.16 -15.68 12.35
N GLU A 452 16.79 -14.43 12.66
CA GLU A 452 16.93 -13.80 14.01
C GLU A 452 16.20 -14.51 15.18
N VAL A 453 15.39 -15.54 14.92
CA VAL A 453 14.83 -16.40 15.99
C VAL A 453 15.84 -17.47 16.46
N ALA A 454 16.86 -17.77 15.67
CA ALA A 454 17.95 -18.70 15.98
C ALA A 454 19.14 -17.97 16.62
N GLY A 455 19.69 -18.55 17.69
CA GLY A 455 20.82 -18.03 18.45
C GLY A 455 22.15 -18.74 18.13
N GLY A 456 23.26 -18.12 18.53
CA GLY A 456 24.61 -18.67 18.43
C GLY A 456 25.35 -18.38 17.12
N VAL A 457 24.65 -18.03 16.04
CA VAL A 457 25.26 -17.70 14.72
C VAL A 457 26.17 -16.48 14.80
N HIS A 458 25.72 -15.42 15.48
CA HIS A 458 26.40 -14.11 15.47
C HIS A 458 27.11 -13.77 16.79
N GLY A 459 26.90 -14.55 17.85
CA GLY A 459 27.47 -14.32 19.18
C GLY A 459 27.24 -12.90 19.68
N ASN A 460 28.28 -12.25 20.22
CA ASN A 460 28.11 -10.98 20.93
C ASN A 460 27.96 -9.74 20.03
N ASN A 461 28.22 -9.84 18.72
CA ASN A 461 28.02 -8.73 17.77
C ASN A 461 27.93 -9.23 16.31
N ARG A 462 26.80 -8.96 15.65
CA ARG A 462 26.59 -9.28 14.23
C ARG A 462 27.25 -8.26 13.28
N LEU A 463 27.90 -8.75 12.22
CA LEU A 463 28.42 -7.89 11.14
C LEU A 463 27.31 -7.33 10.21
N GLY A 464 27.56 -6.17 9.61
CA GLY A 464 26.67 -5.57 8.62
C GLY A 464 26.45 -6.50 7.42
N GLY A 465 25.21 -6.70 6.97
CA GLY A 465 24.88 -7.61 5.86
C GLY A 465 24.73 -9.09 6.22
N ASN A 466 25.28 -9.56 7.36
CA ASN A 466 25.12 -10.97 7.79
C ASN A 466 23.67 -11.34 8.12
N SER A 467 22.78 -10.39 8.45
CA SER A 467 21.37 -10.70 8.81
C SER A 467 20.52 -11.19 7.64
N LEU A 468 20.73 -10.64 6.44
CA LEU A 468 20.05 -11.14 5.24
C LEU A 468 20.65 -12.48 4.80
N LEU A 469 21.97 -12.65 4.97
CA LEU A 469 22.65 -13.89 4.64
C LEU A 469 22.19 -15.04 5.55
N ASP A 470 22.14 -14.80 6.86
CA ASP A 470 21.63 -15.73 7.88
C ASP A 470 20.21 -16.21 7.54
N CYS A 471 19.30 -15.27 7.25
CA CYS A 471 17.95 -15.62 6.78
C CYS A 471 17.98 -16.58 5.58
N VAL A 472 18.81 -16.33 4.58
CA VAL A 472 18.85 -17.16 3.36
C VAL A 472 19.52 -18.51 3.63
N VAL A 473 20.69 -18.54 4.25
CA VAL A 473 21.46 -19.76 4.52
C VAL A 473 20.71 -20.67 5.49
N PHE A 474 20.39 -20.20 6.69
CA PHE A 474 19.70 -21.03 7.69
C PHE A 474 18.25 -21.31 7.29
N GLY A 475 17.60 -20.43 6.51
CA GLY A 475 16.33 -20.74 5.86
C GLY A 475 16.44 -21.94 4.92
N ARG A 476 17.43 -21.95 4.03
CA ARG A 476 17.66 -23.04 3.08
C ARG A 476 18.09 -24.34 3.77
N VAL A 477 18.99 -24.27 4.75
CA VAL A 477 19.40 -25.43 5.55
C VAL A 477 18.21 -26.03 6.30
N ALA A 478 17.42 -25.21 7.02
CA ALA A 478 16.22 -25.69 7.71
C ALA A 478 15.18 -26.29 6.73
N GLY A 479 14.99 -25.67 5.56
CA GLY A 479 14.08 -26.17 4.52
C GLY A 479 14.52 -27.53 3.96
N GLN A 480 15.81 -27.71 3.67
CA GLN A 480 16.39 -28.98 3.23
C GLN A 480 16.31 -30.06 4.31
N ALA A 481 16.65 -29.72 5.56
CA ALA A 481 16.63 -30.63 6.69
C ALA A 481 15.19 -31.10 7.00
N ALA A 482 14.22 -30.20 7.01
CA ALA A 482 12.81 -30.52 7.19
C ALA A 482 12.25 -31.37 6.03
N ALA A 483 12.60 -31.06 4.77
CA ALA A 483 12.19 -31.84 3.61
C ALA A 483 12.75 -33.28 3.65
N LYS A 484 14.05 -33.44 3.93
CA LYS A 484 14.70 -34.74 4.13
C LYS A 484 14.10 -35.51 5.31
N TYR A 485 13.73 -34.83 6.38
CA TYR A 485 13.12 -35.45 7.56
C TYR A 485 11.70 -35.98 7.29
N MET A 486 10.89 -35.29 6.48
CA MET A 486 9.53 -35.75 6.15
C MET A 486 9.45 -36.69 4.92
N LEU A 487 10.34 -36.54 3.92
CA LEU A 487 10.31 -37.33 2.68
C LEU A 487 11.32 -38.49 2.63
N GLY A 488 12.30 -38.52 3.54
CA GLY A 488 13.40 -39.49 3.52
C GLY A 488 14.60 -39.06 2.69
N ALA A 489 15.44 -40.01 2.28
CA ALA A 489 16.68 -39.73 1.56
C ALA A 489 16.48 -39.47 0.05
N ASP A 490 15.44 -40.03 -0.55
CA ASP A 490 15.18 -40.00 -2.00
C ASP A 490 14.44 -38.73 -2.47
N VAL A 491 14.76 -37.59 -1.83
CA VAL A 491 14.23 -36.27 -2.17
C VAL A 491 14.54 -35.94 -3.63
N LYS A 492 13.50 -35.68 -4.42
CA LYS A 492 13.63 -35.24 -5.82
C LYS A 492 13.62 -33.72 -5.88
N ALA A 493 14.66 -33.14 -6.45
CA ALA A 493 14.71 -31.72 -6.73
C ALA A 493 13.62 -31.32 -7.73
N VAL A 494 12.99 -30.17 -7.50
CA VAL A 494 11.96 -29.57 -8.35
C VAL A 494 12.38 -28.14 -8.67
N ASP A 495 12.38 -27.75 -9.95
CA ASP A 495 12.76 -26.38 -10.30
C ASP A 495 11.57 -25.41 -10.11
N LEU A 496 11.75 -24.41 -9.25
CA LEU A 496 10.80 -23.30 -9.08
C LEU A 496 10.49 -22.60 -10.40
N MET A 497 11.45 -22.52 -11.32
CA MET A 497 11.25 -21.92 -12.65
C MET A 497 10.31 -22.76 -13.51
N GLU A 498 10.41 -24.08 -13.47
CA GLU A 498 9.50 -24.99 -14.19
C GLU A 498 8.09 -24.95 -13.60
N LEU A 499 7.95 -24.99 -12.27
CA LEU A 499 6.66 -24.86 -11.58
C LEU A 499 5.94 -23.54 -11.89
N THR A 500 6.69 -22.44 -11.94
CA THR A 500 6.09 -21.09 -11.98
C THR A 500 6.13 -20.40 -13.34
N GLY A 501 6.94 -20.89 -14.29
CA GLY A 501 7.34 -20.12 -15.47
C GLY A 501 8.28 -18.93 -15.14
N GLY A 502 8.82 -18.91 -13.93
CA GLY A 502 9.79 -17.94 -13.43
C GLY A 502 9.26 -16.54 -13.13
N LEU A 503 10.21 -15.65 -12.78
CA LEU A 503 9.96 -14.23 -12.53
C LEU A 503 10.43 -13.38 -13.73
N THR A 504 9.50 -12.63 -14.32
CA THR A 504 9.83 -11.48 -15.17
C THR A 504 10.61 -10.47 -14.32
N GLY A 505 11.83 -10.09 -14.74
CA GLY A 505 12.86 -9.44 -13.91
C GLY A 505 12.59 -8.05 -13.31
N GLN A 506 11.33 -7.65 -13.15
CA GLN A 506 10.92 -6.56 -12.28
C GLN A 506 10.13 -7.13 -11.10
N VAL A 507 10.68 -6.97 -9.89
CA VAL A 507 10.01 -7.29 -8.64
C VAL A 507 8.77 -6.40 -8.50
N GLN A 508 7.58 -6.97 -8.71
CA GLN A 508 6.31 -6.24 -8.60
C GLN A 508 5.92 -6.07 -7.13
N SER A 509 4.89 -5.27 -6.84
CA SER A 509 4.26 -5.29 -5.52
C SER A 509 3.44 -6.58 -5.37
N SER A 510 3.77 -7.37 -4.34
CA SER A 510 3.05 -8.62 -4.05
C SER A 510 1.76 -8.33 -3.27
N LYS A 511 0.74 -9.18 -3.45
CA LYS A 511 -0.56 -9.06 -2.78
C LYS A 511 -0.45 -9.28 -1.27
N LEU A 512 0.55 -10.07 -0.87
CA LEU A 512 0.85 -10.41 0.51
C LEU A 512 2.12 -9.72 1.03
N ALA A 513 2.79 -8.88 0.25
CA ALA A 513 3.91 -8.06 0.72
C ALA A 513 3.43 -6.78 1.42
N GLY A 514 4.12 -6.40 2.48
CA GLY A 514 3.86 -5.15 3.21
C GLY A 514 4.31 -3.92 2.43
N GLY A 515 3.47 -3.44 1.50
CA GLY A 515 3.66 -2.18 0.81
C GLY A 515 3.41 -0.98 1.74
N SER A 516 4.41 -0.59 2.53
CA SER A 516 4.43 0.73 3.15
C SER A 516 4.58 1.81 2.07
N TYR A 517 3.92 2.96 2.31
CA TYR A 517 4.18 4.35 1.89
C TYR A 517 5.16 4.67 0.73
N GLU A 518 6.30 3.98 0.62
CA GLU A 518 7.38 4.16 -0.35
C GLU A 518 6.97 4.09 -1.82
N ASP A 519 6.01 3.23 -2.19
CA ASP A 519 5.55 3.09 -3.58
C ASP A 519 4.97 4.41 -4.15
N LYS A 520 4.55 5.34 -3.29
CA LYS A 520 4.05 6.67 -3.67
C LYS A 520 5.15 7.74 -3.75
N MET A 521 6.28 7.57 -3.07
CA MET A 521 7.34 8.60 -3.02
C MET A 521 8.22 8.63 -4.27
N ASN A 522 8.34 7.52 -5.00
CA ASN A 522 9.16 7.43 -6.21
C ASN A 522 8.54 8.12 -7.46
N SER A 523 7.49 8.94 -7.30
CA SER A 523 6.74 9.54 -8.42
C SER A 523 6.46 11.05 -8.30
N ALA A 524 7.21 11.80 -7.49
CA ALA A 524 7.01 13.24 -7.29
C ALA A 524 8.05 14.11 -8.07
N PRO A 525 7.62 15.05 -8.93
CA PRO A 525 8.41 16.19 -9.38
C PRO A 525 8.27 17.42 -8.45
N ALA A 526 9.11 18.43 -8.68
CA ALA A 526 9.31 19.59 -7.79
C ALA A 526 8.14 20.62 -7.76
N ALA A 527 8.18 21.52 -6.77
CA ALA A 527 7.08 22.38 -6.32
C ALA A 527 7.01 23.79 -6.93
N THR A 528 5.82 24.43 -6.89
CA THR A 528 5.65 25.89 -6.64
C THR A 528 4.20 26.35 -6.29
N ALA A 529 4.08 27.13 -5.20
CA ALA A 529 3.22 28.32 -4.90
C ALA A 529 1.66 28.40 -5.02
N ASN A 530 1.00 28.45 -3.84
CA ASN A 530 -0.01 29.41 -3.28
C ASN A 530 -1.21 30.04 -4.05
N GLY A 531 -2.38 30.13 -3.37
CA GLY A 531 -3.47 31.11 -3.65
C GLY A 531 -4.83 30.90 -2.91
N THR A 532 -5.18 31.80 -1.96
CA THR A 532 -6.39 31.99 -1.10
C THR A 532 -7.76 32.17 -1.80
N GLY A 533 -8.99 32.10 -1.22
CA GLY A 533 -9.49 31.74 0.15
C GLY A 533 -11.00 32.13 0.42
N GLY A 534 -11.68 31.46 1.39
CA GLY A 534 -12.98 31.80 2.08
C GLY A 534 -14.33 31.34 1.46
N GLY A 535 -15.49 31.20 2.15
CA GLY A 535 -15.83 30.99 3.60
C GLY A 535 -17.21 31.53 4.11
N GLY A 536 -18.09 30.74 4.81
CA GLY A 536 -19.19 31.27 5.69
C GLY A 536 -20.42 30.38 6.11
N GLY A 537 -20.58 30.03 7.42
CA GLY A 537 -21.89 29.88 8.14
C GLY A 537 -22.17 28.61 9.01
N GLY A 538 -22.20 28.69 10.37
CA GLY A 538 -22.57 27.58 11.31
C GLY A 538 -22.34 27.83 12.81
N ILE A 539 -22.19 26.79 13.67
CA ILE A 539 -22.22 26.85 15.17
C ILE A 539 -21.24 27.90 15.74
N THR A 540 -21.53 28.51 16.89
CA THR A 540 -20.70 29.59 17.47
C THR A 540 -19.97 29.20 18.77
N MET A 541 -18.79 29.77 18.99
CA MET A 541 -18.03 29.61 20.26
C MET A 541 -18.78 30.11 21.50
N SER A 542 -19.74 31.04 21.33
CA SER A 542 -20.62 31.52 22.40
C SER A 542 -21.55 30.43 22.93
N ASP A 543 -21.95 29.50 22.06
CA ASP A 543 -22.80 28.38 22.44
C ASP A 543 -21.99 27.31 23.16
N VAL A 544 -20.80 26.98 22.65
CA VAL A 544 -19.89 26.00 23.30
C VAL A 544 -19.55 26.43 24.73
N ALA A 545 -19.29 27.72 24.98
CA ALA A 545 -18.92 28.25 26.30
C ALA A 545 -19.94 28.00 27.43
N LYS A 546 -21.17 27.62 27.10
CA LYS A 546 -22.23 27.28 28.06
C LYS A 546 -22.04 25.88 28.68
N HIS A 547 -21.38 24.98 27.96
CA HIS A 547 -21.22 23.56 28.29
C HIS A 547 -19.82 23.31 28.87
N ASN A 548 -19.60 23.76 30.10
CA ASN A 548 -18.26 23.87 30.71
C ASN A 548 -18.06 23.07 32.02
N SER A 549 -18.88 22.04 32.27
CA SER A 549 -18.93 21.29 33.54
C SER A 549 -18.83 19.77 33.36
N LYS A 550 -18.50 19.01 34.42
CA LYS A 550 -18.34 17.54 34.29
C LYS A 550 -19.59 16.79 33.83
N SER A 551 -20.78 17.31 34.10
CA SER A 551 -22.06 16.71 33.64
C SER A 551 -22.59 17.31 32.33
N ASP A 552 -21.88 18.27 31.74
CA ASP A 552 -22.23 18.97 30.51
C ASP A 552 -20.99 19.70 29.97
N CYS A 553 -20.20 19.00 29.14
CA CYS A 553 -18.84 19.37 28.73
C CYS A 553 -18.67 19.30 27.22
N TRP A 554 -18.66 20.46 26.55
CA TRP A 554 -18.33 20.57 25.12
C TRP A 554 -16.95 21.20 24.92
N VAL A 555 -16.26 20.82 23.85
CA VAL A 555 -14.97 21.39 23.44
C VAL A 555 -14.93 21.58 21.92
N VAL A 556 -14.07 22.45 21.40
CA VAL A 556 -13.86 22.57 19.94
C VAL A 556 -12.50 22.01 19.53
N VAL A 557 -12.46 21.22 18.45
CA VAL A 557 -11.23 20.66 17.86
C VAL A 557 -11.32 20.73 16.33
N ASP A 558 -10.34 21.37 15.69
CA ASP A 558 -10.29 21.65 14.24
C ASP A 558 -11.58 22.27 13.70
N GLY A 559 -12.16 23.20 14.47
CA GLY A 559 -13.42 23.84 14.15
C GLY A 559 -14.64 22.91 14.25
N GLN A 560 -14.55 21.74 14.90
CA GLN A 560 -15.69 20.89 15.23
C GLN A 560 -16.01 20.96 16.72
N VAL A 561 -17.27 21.22 17.04
CA VAL A 561 -17.80 21.17 18.41
C VAL A 561 -18.09 19.72 18.76
N LEU A 562 -17.53 19.29 19.88
CA LEU A 562 -17.63 17.94 20.41
C LEU A 562 -18.37 17.99 21.75
N ASP A 563 -19.46 17.25 21.91
CA ASP A 563 -19.99 16.89 23.22
C ASP A 563 -19.22 15.66 23.71
N VAL A 564 -18.38 15.87 24.73
CA VAL A 564 -17.50 14.84 25.28
C VAL A 564 -17.95 14.39 26.67
N THR A 565 -19.13 14.80 27.11
CA THR A 565 -19.66 14.58 28.48
C THR A 565 -19.64 13.11 28.90
N SER A 566 -20.13 12.21 28.04
CA SER A 566 -20.13 10.77 28.28
C SER A 566 -18.76 10.11 28.10
N PHE A 567 -17.85 10.76 27.35
CA PHE A 567 -16.51 10.25 27.03
C PHE A 567 -15.45 10.66 28.06
N LEU A 568 -15.72 11.65 28.92
CA LEU A 568 -14.80 12.15 29.95
C LEU A 568 -14.14 11.03 30.76
N SER A 569 -14.94 10.07 31.24
CA SER A 569 -14.48 8.96 32.09
C SER A 569 -13.72 7.85 31.34
N GLU A 570 -13.78 7.85 30.00
CA GLU A 570 -13.11 6.86 29.14
C GLU A 570 -11.85 7.43 28.45
N HIS A 571 -11.60 8.74 28.60
CA HIS A 571 -10.47 9.40 27.98
C HIS A 571 -9.12 8.95 28.59
N PRO A 572 -8.17 8.40 27.81
CA PRO A 572 -6.93 7.81 28.32
C PRO A 572 -5.95 8.82 28.97
N GLY A 573 -6.17 10.12 28.81
CA GLY A 573 -5.46 11.17 29.55
C GLY A 573 -6.10 11.56 30.89
N GLY A 574 -7.19 10.90 31.30
CA GLY A 574 -8.03 11.25 32.45
C GLY A 574 -9.01 12.40 32.17
N GLU A 575 -10.11 12.44 32.95
CA GLU A 575 -11.20 13.43 32.82
C GLU A 575 -10.70 14.89 32.86
N LEU A 576 -9.76 15.19 33.75
CA LEU A 576 -9.19 16.51 33.99
C LEU A 576 -8.48 17.10 32.75
N ALA A 577 -7.95 16.24 31.86
CA ALA A 577 -7.27 16.67 30.64
C ALA A 577 -8.24 17.33 29.64
N ILE A 578 -9.51 16.88 29.61
CA ILE A 578 -10.56 17.49 28.79
C ILE A 578 -11.23 18.64 29.56
N LEU A 579 -11.55 18.46 30.84
CA LEU A 579 -12.27 19.46 31.64
C LEU A 579 -11.58 20.83 31.72
N THR A 580 -10.25 20.87 31.59
CA THR A 580 -9.47 22.11 31.51
C THR A 580 -9.92 23.02 30.34
N PHE A 581 -10.41 22.41 29.27
CA PHE A 581 -10.88 23.06 28.04
C PHE A 581 -12.40 23.05 27.87
N ALA A 582 -13.16 22.60 28.89
CA ALA A 582 -14.62 22.60 28.84
C ALA A 582 -15.17 24.00 28.53
N GLY A 583 -16.05 24.07 27.53
CA GLY A 583 -16.59 25.29 26.95
C GLY A 583 -15.65 26.08 26.02
N LYS A 584 -14.51 25.53 25.58
CA LYS A 584 -13.45 26.29 24.87
C LYS A 584 -12.94 25.57 23.63
N ASP A 585 -12.17 26.30 22.84
CA ASP A 585 -11.43 25.74 21.71
C ASP A 585 -10.13 25.09 22.22
N ALA A 586 -9.98 23.80 21.92
CA ALA A 586 -8.87 22.94 22.25
C ALA A 586 -8.07 22.51 21.01
N THR A 587 -8.37 23.04 19.82
CA THR A 587 -7.73 22.69 18.54
C THR A 587 -6.21 22.74 18.61
N GLU A 588 -5.64 23.82 19.15
CA GLU A 588 -4.18 23.92 19.30
C GLU A 588 -3.59 22.87 20.24
N GLU A 589 -4.24 22.55 21.37
CA GLU A 589 -3.73 21.52 22.30
C GLU A 589 -3.96 20.10 21.76
N PHE A 590 -5.05 19.84 21.03
CA PHE A 590 -5.30 18.55 20.36
C PHE A 590 -4.24 18.29 19.28
N ASN A 591 -4.00 19.27 18.41
CA ASN A 591 -2.98 19.17 17.37
C ASN A 591 -1.55 19.22 17.95
N MET A 592 -1.29 20.04 18.97
CA MET A 592 -0.01 19.98 19.71
C MET A 592 0.16 18.65 20.46
N ARG A 593 -0.90 17.91 20.83
CA ARG A 593 -0.76 16.56 21.38
C ARG A 593 -0.53 15.51 20.30
N LEU A 594 -1.15 15.64 19.13
CA LEU A 594 -0.81 14.83 17.96
C LEU A 594 0.65 15.04 17.55
N GLU A 595 1.15 16.28 17.58
CA GLU A 595 2.56 16.61 17.29
C GLU A 595 3.51 16.29 18.47
N ARG A 596 3.11 16.43 19.74
CA ARG A 596 3.96 16.02 20.89
C ARG A 596 4.05 14.51 21.08
N LEU A 597 3.03 13.75 20.67
CA LEU A 597 3.09 12.27 20.58
C LEU A 597 3.86 11.79 19.35
N LEU A 598 4.11 12.68 18.38
CA LEU A 598 5.12 12.57 17.33
C LEU A 598 6.38 13.41 17.66
N GLY A 599 6.75 13.55 18.95
CA GLY A 599 8.06 14.07 19.41
C GLY A 599 8.13 15.57 19.75
N GLY A 600 8.00 15.91 21.05
CA GLY A 600 7.95 17.29 21.60
C GLY A 600 9.06 18.30 21.22
N GLY A 601 8.93 19.60 21.52
CA GLY A 601 7.97 20.30 22.38
C GLY A 601 8.39 21.77 22.66
N GLY A 602 7.61 22.48 23.49
CA GLY A 602 7.94 23.72 24.22
C GLY A 602 8.34 25.01 23.45
N ARG A 603 7.66 26.14 23.71
CA ARG A 603 8.21 27.50 23.52
C ARG A 603 7.77 28.51 24.61
N PRO A 604 8.50 29.64 24.80
CA PRO A 604 8.53 30.37 26.08
C PRO A 604 7.96 31.81 26.02
N SER A 605 7.60 32.37 27.18
CA SER A 605 8.20 33.65 27.66
C SER A 605 7.70 34.13 29.04
N ALA A 606 8.68 34.61 29.82
CA ALA A 606 8.66 35.60 30.91
C ALA A 606 7.35 35.97 31.67
N GLY A 607 7.40 35.77 33.01
CA GLY A 607 7.32 36.92 33.94
C GLY A 607 6.30 36.91 35.09
N ARG A 608 6.71 36.45 36.29
CA ARG A 608 6.75 37.27 37.54
C ARG A 608 7.16 36.48 38.81
N HIS A 609 8.19 37.03 39.48
CA HIS A 609 8.41 37.18 40.93
C HIS A 609 8.06 36.10 42.00
N LEU A 610 9.13 35.68 42.69
CA LEU A 610 9.38 35.81 44.15
C LEU A 610 8.66 34.89 45.19
N LEU A 611 9.42 33.90 45.68
CA LEU A 611 9.86 33.64 47.07
C LEU A 611 9.72 32.18 47.56
N PRO A 612 10.59 31.70 48.50
CA PRO A 612 10.76 30.28 48.82
C PRO A 612 10.23 29.87 50.22
N LEU A 613 10.20 28.56 50.52
CA LEU A 613 10.67 27.90 51.78
C LEU A 613 10.16 26.44 51.91
N GLY A 614 10.91 25.59 52.65
CA GLY A 614 10.36 24.44 53.39
C GLY A 614 10.75 23.02 52.92
N ALA A 615 11.15 22.16 53.87
CA ALA A 615 11.50 20.74 53.67
C ALA A 615 10.65 19.81 54.61
N PRO A 616 11.06 18.58 55.06
CA PRO A 616 10.47 17.33 54.55
C PRO A 616 9.85 16.36 55.60
N GLY A 617 9.13 15.32 55.14
CA GLY A 617 8.58 14.17 55.92
C GLY A 617 7.28 13.62 55.29
N GLY A 618 6.79 12.37 55.46
CA GLY A 618 7.19 11.21 56.28
C GLY A 618 6.56 9.88 55.77
N ARG A 619 6.48 8.82 56.59
CA ARG A 619 6.30 7.40 56.18
C ARG A 619 4.85 6.84 56.18
N ALA A 620 4.61 5.92 55.22
CA ALA A 620 3.96 4.58 55.25
C ALA A 620 2.73 4.24 56.14
N GLY A 621 1.80 3.44 55.59
CA GLY A 621 0.79 2.65 56.32
C GLY A 621 -0.19 1.86 55.43
N ASP A 622 -0.06 0.53 55.43
CA ASP A 622 -0.99 -0.59 55.11
C ASP A 622 -2.13 -0.50 54.07
N LEU A 623 -2.24 -1.57 53.25
CA LEU A 623 -3.51 -2.26 52.95
C LEU A 623 -3.23 -3.65 52.31
N ASP A 624 -3.96 -4.69 52.76
CA ASP A 624 -3.76 -6.09 52.33
C ASP A 624 -5.02 -6.73 51.69
N LEU A 625 -4.74 -7.51 50.64
CA LEU A 625 -5.54 -8.53 49.91
C LEU A 625 -7.08 -8.63 50.03
N ARG A 626 -7.76 -8.60 48.87
CA ARG A 626 -8.35 -9.82 48.25
C ARG A 626 -8.71 -9.65 46.76
N ARG A 627 -8.73 -10.78 46.03
CA ARG A 627 -8.81 -10.89 44.56
C ARG A 627 -10.22 -10.78 43.98
N GLN A 628 -10.36 -10.12 42.83
CA GLN A 628 -10.91 -10.67 41.56
C GLN A 628 -10.44 -9.77 40.40
N GLY A 629 -10.24 -10.33 39.20
CA GLY A 629 -9.40 -9.70 38.17
C GLY A 629 -10.09 -9.32 36.86
N ARG A 630 -9.39 -8.53 36.04
CA ARG A 630 -9.51 -8.46 34.57
C ARG A 630 -8.21 -7.89 33.98
N HIS A 631 -7.98 -8.16 32.71
CA HIS A 631 -6.75 -7.79 32.00
C HIS A 631 -6.60 -6.27 31.87
N GLY A 632 -5.37 -5.78 32.04
CA GLY A 632 -4.97 -4.44 31.61
C GLY A 632 -4.73 -4.39 30.10
N GLY A 633 -4.81 -3.19 29.53
CA GLY A 633 -4.64 -2.94 28.10
C GLY A 633 -4.96 -1.48 27.76
N GLU A 634 -4.23 -0.53 28.34
CA GLU A 634 -4.37 0.88 27.98
C GLU A 634 -3.84 1.12 26.55
N PHE A 635 -4.79 1.33 25.64
CA PHE A 635 -4.54 1.86 24.30
C PHE A 635 -3.98 3.27 24.42
N ASN A 636 -2.88 3.56 23.71
CA ASN A 636 -2.43 4.94 23.48
C ASN A 636 -2.53 5.23 21.98
N MET A 637 -3.56 5.99 21.60
CA MET A 637 -3.95 6.26 20.22
C MET A 637 -4.30 7.74 20.08
N ILE A 638 -3.54 8.50 19.29
CA ILE A 638 -4.07 9.68 18.59
C ILE A 638 -3.61 9.60 17.13
N HIS A 639 -4.56 9.86 16.23
CA HIS A 639 -4.41 9.91 14.78
C HIS A 639 -5.06 11.23 14.28
N PRO A 640 -4.84 11.68 13.02
CA PRO A 640 -5.37 12.92 12.46
C PRO A 640 -6.91 13.15 12.57
N PRO A 641 -7.42 14.37 12.29
CA PRO A 641 -8.79 14.77 12.66
C PRO A 641 -9.94 13.94 12.06
N ASP A 642 -9.68 13.17 11.00
CA ASP A 642 -10.61 12.18 10.43
C ASP A 642 -10.88 10.95 11.33
N VAL A 643 -10.26 10.92 12.51
CA VAL A 643 -10.30 9.80 13.46
C VAL A 643 -11.35 9.96 14.54
N ILE A 644 -11.70 11.19 14.95
CA ILE A 644 -12.72 11.40 15.99
C ILE A 644 -14.04 10.77 15.55
N GLY A 645 -14.47 11.06 14.31
CA GLY A 645 -15.64 10.44 13.67
C GLY A 645 -15.54 8.91 13.40
N LYS A 646 -14.40 8.28 13.70
CA LYS A 646 -14.16 6.84 13.52
C LYS A 646 -14.16 6.06 14.86
N TYR A 647 -13.87 6.73 15.98
CA TYR A 647 -13.82 6.11 17.31
C TYR A 647 -14.86 6.65 18.29
N ALA A 648 -15.35 7.90 18.10
CA ALA A 648 -16.43 8.50 18.88
C ALA A 648 -17.32 9.40 17.98
N PRO A 649 -18.01 8.82 16.96
CA PRO A 649 -18.82 9.60 16.01
C PRO A 649 -19.94 10.41 16.66
N ASP A 650 -20.56 9.87 17.71
CA ASP A 650 -21.71 10.49 18.38
C ASP A 650 -21.34 11.71 19.25
N ALA A 651 -20.04 11.92 19.51
CA ALA A 651 -19.55 13.11 20.19
C ALA A 651 -19.53 14.34 19.27
N VAL A 652 -19.49 14.17 17.93
CA VAL A 652 -19.40 15.29 16.99
C VAL A 652 -20.77 15.90 16.75
N ILE A 653 -21.09 17.00 17.43
CA ILE A 653 -22.41 17.65 17.34
C ILE A 653 -22.51 18.74 16.27
N GLY A 654 -21.39 19.16 15.68
CA GLY A 654 -21.35 19.98 14.47
C GLY A 654 -20.07 20.80 14.34
N ALA A 655 -20.00 21.66 13.33
CA ALA A 655 -18.83 22.50 13.10
C ALA A 655 -19.07 23.95 13.55
N VAL A 656 -18.08 24.55 14.20
CA VAL A 656 -17.98 26.00 14.37
C VAL A 656 -17.95 26.61 12.98
N GLY A 657 -19.02 27.30 12.61
CA GLY A 657 -19.10 27.94 11.30
C GLY A 657 -19.45 27.05 10.08
N ALA A 658 -19.92 25.80 10.20
CA ALA A 658 -20.54 25.09 9.05
C ALA A 658 -21.89 24.38 9.35
N PRO A 659 -22.81 24.25 8.35
CA PRO A 659 -24.10 23.58 8.51
C PRO A 659 -23.99 22.04 8.44
N GLY A 660 -24.92 21.34 9.08
CA GLY A 660 -24.83 19.91 9.39
C GLY A 660 -24.78 18.93 8.20
N ALA A 661 -24.30 17.72 8.49
CA ALA A 661 -24.11 16.62 7.54
C ALA A 661 -24.72 15.29 8.04
N ALA A 662 -24.93 14.33 7.13
CA ALA A 662 -24.94 12.87 7.37
C ALA A 662 -24.72 12.15 6.00
N ALA A 663 -24.00 11.04 5.78
CA ALA A 663 -23.48 9.90 6.58
C ALA A 663 -24.32 8.58 6.40
N PRO A 664 -23.83 7.36 6.75
CA PRO A 664 -22.98 6.52 5.87
C PRO A 664 -23.33 4.99 5.88
N ALA A 665 -22.52 4.11 5.24
CA ALA A 665 -22.58 2.62 5.40
C ALA A 665 -21.27 1.86 5.06
N ALA A 666 -21.11 0.58 5.47
CA ALA A 666 -19.85 -0.18 5.44
C ALA A 666 -19.95 -1.74 5.21
N ALA A 667 -18.79 -2.42 5.23
CA ALA A 667 -18.41 -3.87 5.34
C ALA A 667 -18.79 -5.02 4.32
N ALA A 668 -17.75 -5.78 3.87
CA ALA A 668 -17.49 -7.25 4.00
C ALA A 668 -17.95 -8.42 3.03
N LYS A 669 -16.93 -9.22 2.61
CA LYS A 669 -16.75 -10.73 2.55
C LYS A 669 -17.32 -11.71 1.46
N ALA A 670 -16.38 -12.55 0.94
CA ALA A 670 -16.36 -14.04 0.67
C ALA A 670 -17.20 -14.78 -0.45
N GLY A 671 -16.64 -15.89 -1.00
CA GLY A 671 -17.21 -16.80 -2.05
C GLY A 671 -16.48 -16.76 -3.45
N GLY A 672 -16.50 -17.75 -4.37
CA GLY A 672 -17.02 -19.15 -4.43
C GLY A 672 -16.84 -19.76 -5.88
N ALA A 673 -16.61 -21.09 -6.00
CA ALA A 673 -16.65 -22.05 -7.16
C ALA A 673 -16.16 -21.69 -8.62
N PRO A 674 -15.74 -22.68 -9.47
CA PRO A 674 -14.92 -22.45 -10.68
C PRO A 674 -15.70 -22.43 -12.01
N ALA A 675 -15.20 -21.87 -13.12
CA ALA A 675 -13.95 -21.12 -13.36
C ALA A 675 -14.27 -19.77 -14.03
N ARG A 676 -13.64 -18.67 -13.59
CA ARG A 676 -13.97 -17.31 -14.06
C ARG A 676 -12.81 -16.55 -14.67
N LYS A 677 -12.96 -16.24 -15.96
CA LYS A 677 -12.47 -14.98 -16.54
C LYS A 677 -13.19 -13.83 -15.83
N ASP A 678 -12.48 -12.98 -15.09
CA ASP A 678 -13.08 -11.78 -14.49
C ASP A 678 -12.03 -10.71 -14.16
N LYS A 679 -12.37 -9.42 -14.34
CA LYS A 679 -11.46 -8.27 -14.33
C LYS A 679 -11.88 -7.18 -13.32
N GLY A 680 -12.12 -7.54 -12.06
CA GLY A 680 -12.54 -6.59 -11.02
C GLY A 680 -12.03 -6.95 -9.63
N GLY A 681 -11.60 -5.94 -8.86
CA GLY A 681 -11.18 -6.10 -7.45
C GLY A 681 -12.40 -6.15 -6.52
N LYS A 682 -12.49 -7.18 -5.68
CA LYS A 682 -13.76 -7.61 -5.08
C LYS A 682 -13.93 -7.25 -3.60
N LEU A 683 -13.65 -6.00 -3.25
CA LEU A 683 -14.00 -5.41 -1.95
C LEU A 683 -15.01 -4.26 -2.03
N ALA A 684 -15.25 -3.69 -3.22
CA ALA A 684 -16.12 -2.52 -3.40
C ALA A 684 -17.64 -2.82 -3.39
N ASN A 685 -18.03 -4.09 -3.52
CA ASN A 685 -19.43 -4.46 -3.86
C ASN A 685 -20.32 -4.80 -2.65
N HIS A 686 -19.80 -4.78 -1.43
CA HIS A 686 -20.50 -5.33 -0.26
C HIS A 686 -21.17 -4.27 0.65
N HIS A 687 -20.75 -3.00 0.59
CA HIS A 687 -21.10 -1.99 1.60
C HIS A 687 -22.45 -1.27 1.36
N ALA A 688 -23.19 -1.62 0.30
CA ALA A 688 -24.29 -0.77 -0.19
C ALA A 688 -25.66 -1.05 0.46
N TRP A 689 -25.94 -2.27 0.94
CA TRP A 689 -27.29 -2.68 1.35
C TRP A 689 -27.32 -3.73 2.49
N GLY A 690 -26.72 -3.40 3.65
CA GLY A 690 -26.97 -4.10 4.92
C GLY A 690 -25.77 -4.83 5.53
N HIS A 691 -25.54 -4.56 6.83
CA HIS A 691 -24.63 -5.29 7.71
C HIS A 691 -25.32 -6.47 8.39
N LEU A 692 -24.56 -7.49 8.81
CA LEU A 692 -24.28 -7.70 10.23
C LEU A 692 -23.24 -8.82 10.45
N ASP A 693 -22.30 -8.57 11.37
CA ASP A 693 -21.64 -9.64 12.11
C ASP A 693 -22.63 -10.16 13.17
N GLY A 694 -22.78 -11.47 13.27
CA GLY A 694 -23.41 -12.14 14.41
C GLY A 694 -24.91 -11.92 14.66
N ASP A 695 -25.79 -12.54 13.85
CA ASP A 695 -26.88 -13.37 14.39
C ASP A 695 -27.64 -14.19 13.32
N LEU A 696 -28.49 -15.11 13.79
CA LEU A 696 -29.15 -16.17 13.01
C LEU A 696 -30.22 -15.69 11.99
N GLN A 697 -29.84 -15.29 10.77
CA GLN A 697 -30.67 -15.45 9.56
C GLN A 697 -29.84 -15.69 8.28
N PRO A 698 -30.34 -16.46 7.30
CA PRO A 698 -29.64 -16.70 6.04
C PRO A 698 -29.63 -15.44 5.15
N ASN A 699 -28.45 -14.90 4.91
CA ASN A 699 -28.25 -13.83 3.93
C ASN A 699 -28.68 -14.33 2.53
N TRP A 700 -29.61 -13.62 1.89
CA TRP A 700 -30.21 -13.96 0.59
C TRP A 700 -29.21 -14.04 -0.59
N ARG A 701 -27.94 -13.66 -0.36
CA ARG A 701 -26.83 -13.79 -1.32
C ARG A 701 -25.93 -15.02 -1.09
N VAL A 702 -26.25 -15.89 -0.14
CA VAL A 702 -25.57 -17.18 0.05
C VAL A 702 -26.05 -18.16 -1.04
N ASP A 703 -25.10 -18.92 -1.59
CA ASP A 703 -25.18 -19.74 -2.80
C ASP A 703 -26.57 -20.32 -3.15
N LEU A 704 -27.21 -19.76 -4.18
CA LEU A 704 -28.30 -20.42 -4.90
C LEU A 704 -27.70 -21.28 -6.02
N GLU A 705 -27.98 -22.59 -5.95
CA GLU A 705 -27.43 -23.63 -6.82
C GLU A 705 -27.46 -23.29 -8.32
N ASP A 706 -26.29 -23.32 -8.97
CA ASP A 706 -26.17 -23.30 -10.44
C ASP A 706 -26.44 -24.73 -11.02
N ASN A 707 -27.50 -25.40 -10.55
CA ASN A 707 -27.98 -26.67 -11.14
C ASN A 707 -28.96 -26.35 -12.30
N PRO A 708 -28.65 -26.70 -13.56
CA PRO A 708 -29.51 -26.36 -14.70
C PRO A 708 -30.83 -27.16 -14.75
N GLY A 709 -30.90 -28.31 -14.06
CA GLY A 709 -32.05 -29.21 -14.18
C GLY A 709 -32.22 -29.78 -15.59
N ALA A 710 -33.45 -30.17 -15.95
CA ALA A 710 -33.75 -30.83 -17.22
C ALA A 710 -33.73 -29.90 -18.46
N LEU A 711 -33.57 -28.58 -18.28
CA LEU A 711 -33.47 -27.61 -19.37
C LEU A 711 -32.01 -27.16 -19.52
N LEU A 712 -31.48 -27.23 -20.74
CA LEU A 712 -30.08 -26.93 -21.07
C LEU A 712 -29.65 -25.46 -20.83
N ILE A 713 -30.56 -24.61 -20.34
CA ILE A 713 -30.31 -23.21 -19.97
C ILE A 713 -30.90 -22.96 -18.59
N ASN A 714 -30.06 -22.55 -17.63
CA ASN A 714 -30.52 -22.23 -16.27
C ASN A 714 -31.26 -20.87 -16.24
N VAL A 715 -32.55 -20.90 -16.55
CA VAL A 715 -33.45 -19.72 -16.65
C VAL A 715 -33.43 -18.89 -15.35
N LYS A 716 -33.46 -19.53 -14.18
CA LYS A 716 -33.41 -18.87 -12.87
C LYS A 716 -32.12 -18.05 -12.69
N SER A 717 -30.99 -18.59 -13.14
CA SER A 717 -29.68 -17.94 -13.03
C SER A 717 -29.50 -16.75 -14.02
N TYR A 718 -30.24 -16.76 -15.14
CA TYR A 718 -30.35 -15.59 -16.03
C TYR A 718 -31.33 -14.54 -15.51
N PHE A 719 -32.49 -14.92 -14.97
CA PHE A 719 -33.41 -13.99 -14.31
C PHE A 719 -32.72 -13.22 -13.17
N ASN A 720 -32.01 -13.94 -12.30
CA ASN A 720 -31.21 -13.34 -11.24
C ASN A 720 -30.12 -12.41 -11.78
N ALA A 721 -29.44 -12.78 -12.88
CA ALA A 721 -28.44 -11.93 -13.52
C ALA A 721 -29.04 -10.61 -14.03
N THR A 722 -30.21 -10.65 -14.69
CA THR A 722 -30.94 -9.45 -15.12
C THR A 722 -31.36 -8.59 -13.94
N TRP A 723 -31.87 -9.19 -12.87
CA TRP A 723 -32.27 -8.45 -11.66
C TRP A 723 -31.09 -7.75 -10.98
N PHE A 724 -29.95 -8.43 -10.85
CA PHE A 724 -28.71 -7.81 -10.33
C PHE A 724 -28.22 -6.67 -11.23
N LEU A 725 -28.27 -6.83 -12.55
CA LEU A 725 -27.92 -5.77 -13.49
C LEU A 725 -28.80 -4.52 -13.29
N LEU A 726 -30.12 -4.69 -13.18
CA LEU A 726 -31.06 -3.57 -12.99
C LEU A 726 -30.78 -2.80 -11.70
N LEU A 727 -30.61 -3.49 -10.57
CA LEU A 727 -30.30 -2.86 -9.28
C LEU A 727 -28.95 -2.14 -9.31
N SER A 728 -27.94 -2.72 -9.96
CA SER A 728 -26.61 -2.11 -10.13
C SER A 728 -26.63 -0.84 -10.96
N VAL A 729 -27.38 -0.82 -12.08
CA VAL A 729 -27.53 0.37 -12.93
C VAL A 729 -28.28 1.47 -12.18
N LEU A 730 -29.39 1.13 -11.51
CA LEU A 730 -30.14 2.08 -10.69
C LEU A 730 -29.27 2.71 -9.59
N TYR A 731 -28.48 1.89 -8.89
CA TYR A 731 -27.55 2.37 -7.87
C TYR A 731 -26.51 3.35 -8.41
N GLU A 732 -25.82 3.06 -9.52
CA GLU A 732 -24.80 3.99 -10.06
C GLU A 732 -25.41 5.27 -10.62
N VAL A 733 -26.63 5.22 -11.18
CA VAL A 733 -27.39 6.42 -11.58
C VAL A 733 -27.70 7.27 -10.33
N CYS A 734 -28.31 6.70 -9.29
CA CYS A 734 -28.60 7.42 -8.05
C CYS A 734 -27.34 7.94 -7.35
N ALA A 735 -26.28 7.14 -7.26
CA ALA A 735 -25.01 7.55 -6.66
C ALA A 735 -24.40 8.73 -7.43
N THR A 736 -24.45 8.73 -8.76
CA THR A 736 -23.89 9.83 -9.55
C THR A 736 -24.73 11.12 -9.44
N ILE A 737 -26.06 11.02 -9.35
CA ILE A 737 -26.94 12.19 -9.16
C ILE A 737 -26.85 12.76 -7.73
N PHE A 738 -26.82 11.91 -6.70
CA PHE A 738 -27.04 12.34 -5.31
C PHE A 738 -25.80 12.32 -4.37
N THR A 739 -24.64 11.76 -4.78
CA THR A 739 -23.47 11.61 -3.86
C THR A 739 -22.20 12.36 -4.27
N ALA A 740 -22.26 13.19 -5.31
CA ALA A 740 -21.08 13.86 -5.88
C ALA A 740 -20.56 15.05 -5.03
N LYS A 741 -19.81 14.77 -3.96
CA LYS A 741 -19.00 15.80 -3.28
C LYS A 741 -17.69 16.07 -4.03
N ASN A 742 -17.66 17.21 -4.73
CA ASN A 742 -16.52 17.85 -5.41
C ASN A 742 -15.95 17.10 -6.64
N ILE A 743 -15.97 17.77 -7.79
CA ILE A 743 -15.28 17.34 -9.01
C ILE A 743 -13.75 17.43 -8.78
N LYS A 744 -13.14 16.33 -8.33
CA LYS A 744 -11.68 16.16 -8.32
C LYS A 744 -11.24 15.48 -9.61
N ILE A 745 -10.53 16.22 -10.47
CA ILE A 745 -9.83 15.66 -11.63
C ILE A 745 -8.76 14.69 -11.11
N SER A 746 -9.07 13.40 -11.17
CA SER A 746 -8.24 12.32 -10.64
C SER A 746 -8.24 11.15 -11.62
N ASN A 747 -7.17 10.35 -11.64
CA ASN A 747 -7.02 9.21 -12.54
C ASN A 747 -7.81 7.96 -12.06
N ASP A 748 -8.95 8.18 -11.40
CA ASP A 748 -9.80 7.11 -10.89
C ASP A 748 -10.56 6.40 -12.02
N ARG A 749 -10.59 5.07 -11.92
CA ARG A 749 -11.35 4.18 -12.79
C ARG A 749 -12.86 4.25 -12.52
N LEU A 750 -13.26 4.68 -11.32
CA LEU A 750 -14.66 4.83 -10.92
C LEU A 750 -15.38 5.93 -11.70
N GLY A 751 -14.75 7.10 -11.89
CA GLY A 751 -15.34 8.22 -12.63
C GLY A 751 -15.61 7.92 -14.12
N LEU A 752 -14.71 7.15 -14.76
CA LEU A 752 -14.92 6.66 -16.14
C LEU A 752 -16.05 5.60 -16.21
N THR A 753 -16.22 4.80 -15.16
CA THR A 753 -17.28 3.79 -15.07
C THR A 753 -18.65 4.47 -14.91
N ARG A 754 -18.75 5.48 -14.04
CA ARG A 754 -19.99 6.25 -13.83
C ARG A 754 -20.43 6.99 -15.09
N SER A 755 -19.53 7.74 -15.74
CA SER A 755 -19.89 8.43 -16.99
C SER A 755 -20.31 7.46 -18.10
N ALA A 756 -19.69 6.26 -18.19
CA ALA A 756 -20.12 5.23 -19.13
C ALA A 756 -21.54 4.70 -18.86
N ILE A 757 -21.90 4.45 -17.59
CA ILE A 757 -23.26 3.99 -17.22
C ILE A 757 -24.32 5.08 -17.44
N LEU A 758 -24.00 6.34 -17.13
CA LEU A 758 -24.89 7.46 -17.43
C LEU A 758 -25.16 7.61 -18.91
N LEU A 759 -24.14 7.50 -19.76
CA LEU A 759 -24.32 7.54 -21.20
C LEU A 759 -25.25 6.39 -21.67
N ILE A 760 -25.11 5.17 -21.14
CA ILE A 760 -25.99 4.05 -21.50
C ILE A 760 -27.46 4.35 -21.23
N LEU A 761 -27.80 5.04 -20.13
CA LEU A 761 -29.17 5.48 -19.87
C LEU A 761 -29.69 6.41 -20.97
N PHE A 762 -28.89 7.39 -21.40
CA PHE A 762 -29.26 8.26 -22.52
C PHE A 762 -29.44 7.48 -23.84
N ILE A 763 -28.56 6.53 -24.14
CA ILE A 763 -28.66 5.73 -25.35
C ILE A 763 -29.93 4.86 -25.33
N VAL A 764 -30.36 4.34 -24.18
CA VAL A 764 -31.66 3.65 -24.06
C VAL A 764 -32.83 4.60 -24.31
N ILE A 765 -32.80 5.80 -23.70
CA ILE A 765 -33.84 6.83 -23.88
C ILE A 765 -33.94 7.30 -25.34
N HIS A 766 -32.82 7.51 -26.00
CA HIS A 766 -32.79 7.93 -27.41
C HIS A 766 -33.24 6.78 -28.33
N ALA A 767 -32.85 5.53 -28.07
CA ALA A 767 -33.36 4.37 -28.81
C ALA A 767 -34.89 4.20 -28.66
N VAL A 768 -35.46 4.46 -27.48
CA VAL A 768 -36.92 4.50 -27.28
C VAL A 768 -37.56 5.62 -28.10
N GLY A 769 -36.91 6.78 -28.23
CA GLY A 769 -37.35 7.86 -29.12
C GLY A 769 -37.44 7.42 -30.58
N ASN A 770 -36.41 6.74 -31.09
CA ASN A 770 -36.41 6.23 -32.45
C ASN A 770 -37.54 5.20 -32.72
N LEU A 771 -38.08 4.55 -31.68
CA LEU A 771 -39.27 3.70 -31.84
C LEU A 771 -40.58 4.49 -32.04
N HIS A 772 -40.65 5.75 -31.62
CA HIS A 772 -41.85 6.59 -31.79
C HIS A 772 -42.01 7.05 -33.26
N VAL A 773 -40.94 7.03 -34.07
CA VAL A 773 -41.02 7.24 -35.53
C VAL A 773 -42.06 6.29 -36.14
N PHE A 774 -42.06 5.02 -35.74
CA PHE A 774 -42.96 4.02 -36.32
C PHE A 774 -44.44 4.21 -35.96
N LYS A 775 -44.78 5.22 -35.14
CA LYS A 775 -46.16 5.68 -34.87
C LYS A 775 -46.52 6.99 -35.59
N GLY A 776 -45.62 7.54 -36.41
CA GLY A 776 -45.86 8.74 -37.19
C GLY A 776 -45.45 10.06 -36.50
N PRO A 777 -45.68 11.20 -37.17
CA PRO A 777 -45.08 12.48 -36.80
C PRO A 777 -45.66 13.08 -35.50
N ASP A 778 -46.93 12.83 -35.14
CA ASP A 778 -47.51 13.34 -33.89
C ASP A 778 -46.81 12.77 -32.65
N ASP A 779 -46.55 11.46 -32.69
CA ASP A 779 -45.96 10.72 -31.58
C ASP A 779 -44.46 11.03 -31.44
N PHE A 780 -43.77 11.17 -32.58
CA PHE A 780 -42.36 11.54 -32.62
C PHE A 780 -42.11 13.00 -32.26
N ASN A 781 -42.80 13.96 -32.90
CA ASN A 781 -42.65 15.38 -32.58
C ASN A 781 -43.23 15.69 -31.18
N GLY A 782 -44.25 14.96 -30.72
CA GLY A 782 -44.73 14.99 -29.33
C GLY A 782 -43.69 14.51 -28.31
N TYR A 783 -42.97 13.42 -28.60
CA TYR A 783 -41.83 12.97 -27.80
C TYR A 783 -40.70 14.00 -27.77
N GLY A 784 -40.36 14.61 -28.91
CA GLY A 784 -39.41 15.72 -28.98
C GLY A 784 -39.84 16.91 -28.12
N TYR A 785 -41.12 17.29 -28.18
CA TYR A 785 -41.67 18.39 -27.38
C TYR A 785 -41.74 18.10 -25.89
N PHE A 786 -41.89 16.83 -25.47
CA PHE A 786 -41.76 16.45 -24.07
C PHE A 786 -40.41 16.85 -23.46
N TYR A 787 -39.29 16.69 -24.19
CA TYR A 787 -37.98 17.19 -23.72
C TYR A 787 -37.90 18.71 -23.64
N VAL A 788 -38.53 19.42 -24.58
CA VAL A 788 -38.62 20.88 -24.53
C VAL A 788 -39.42 21.33 -23.30
N ARG A 789 -40.46 20.60 -22.89
CA ARG A 789 -41.22 20.87 -21.65
C ARG A 789 -40.44 20.61 -20.36
N LEU A 790 -39.30 19.89 -20.40
CA LEU A 790 -38.37 19.74 -19.27
C LEU A 790 -37.37 20.93 -19.20
N TYR A 791 -37.90 22.15 -19.28
CA TYR A 791 -37.11 23.38 -19.32
C TYR A 791 -36.49 23.69 -17.96
N TRP A 792 -35.18 23.92 -17.93
CA TRP A 792 -34.43 24.29 -16.73
C TRP A 792 -33.25 25.17 -17.14
N THR A 793 -33.17 26.38 -16.62
CA THR A 793 -32.13 27.36 -16.98
C THR A 793 -30.87 27.19 -16.11
N GLY A 794 -30.47 25.95 -15.84
CA GLY A 794 -29.59 25.55 -14.74
C GLY A 794 -28.20 26.20 -14.74
N PHE A 795 -27.70 26.59 -15.93
CA PHE A 795 -26.42 27.29 -16.08
C PHE A 795 -26.51 28.53 -17.00
N GLY A 796 -27.71 29.06 -17.24
CA GLY A 796 -27.92 30.25 -18.09
C GLY A 796 -27.81 30.00 -19.59
N LEU A 797 -27.84 28.73 -20.04
CA LEU A 797 -27.92 28.35 -21.46
C LEU A 797 -29.39 28.12 -21.88
N PRO A 798 -29.77 28.41 -23.13
CA PRO A 798 -31.09 28.07 -23.68
C PRO A 798 -31.15 26.58 -24.11
N ALA A 799 -30.94 25.68 -23.17
CA ALA A 799 -30.98 24.23 -23.33
C ALA A 799 -31.92 23.60 -22.30
N ASN A 800 -32.50 22.44 -22.60
CA ASN A 800 -33.30 21.72 -21.60
C ASN A 800 -32.40 20.91 -20.63
N ILE A 801 -32.94 20.49 -19.48
CA ILE A 801 -32.17 19.79 -18.44
C ILE A 801 -31.47 18.53 -18.95
N VAL A 802 -32.07 17.85 -19.92
CA VAL A 802 -31.55 16.60 -20.50
C VAL A 802 -30.38 16.91 -21.44
N GLU A 803 -30.45 17.98 -22.22
CA GLU A 803 -29.38 18.46 -23.11
C GLU A 803 -28.14 18.93 -22.35
N GLU A 804 -28.30 19.74 -21.30
CA GLU A 804 -27.19 20.15 -20.43
C GLU A 804 -26.51 18.92 -19.80
N TYR A 805 -27.32 17.95 -19.34
CA TYR A 805 -26.84 16.72 -18.73
C TYR A 805 -26.09 15.80 -19.70
N ILE A 806 -26.57 15.67 -20.95
CA ILE A 806 -25.89 14.91 -22.01
C ILE A 806 -24.54 15.56 -22.33
N LEU A 807 -24.52 16.89 -22.52
CA LEU A 807 -23.30 17.63 -22.86
C LEU A 807 -22.25 17.44 -21.77
N LEU A 808 -22.62 17.61 -20.50
CA LEU A 808 -21.73 17.38 -19.36
C LEU A 808 -21.25 15.92 -19.28
N SER A 809 -22.13 14.94 -19.54
CA SER A 809 -21.79 13.51 -19.52
C SER A 809 -20.81 13.12 -20.64
N VAL A 810 -21.03 13.61 -21.86
CA VAL A 810 -20.13 13.40 -23.01
C VAL A 810 -18.79 14.09 -22.77
N LEU A 811 -18.79 15.36 -22.35
CA LEU A 811 -17.56 16.10 -22.04
C LEU A 811 -16.74 15.41 -20.95
N LEU A 812 -17.38 14.94 -19.86
CA LEU A 812 -16.71 14.22 -18.79
C LEU A 812 -16.12 12.88 -19.30
N HIS A 813 -16.88 12.11 -20.07
CA HIS A 813 -16.42 10.83 -20.60
C HIS A 813 -15.24 10.99 -21.57
N VAL A 814 -15.35 11.94 -22.50
CA VAL A 814 -14.31 12.29 -23.47
C VAL A 814 -13.08 12.84 -22.78
N PHE A 815 -13.22 13.79 -21.85
CA PHE A 815 -12.10 14.41 -21.15
C PHE A 815 -11.33 13.38 -20.30
N VAL A 816 -12.02 12.51 -19.55
CA VAL A 816 -11.38 11.43 -18.78
C VAL A 816 -10.74 10.41 -19.73
N GLY A 817 -11.36 10.07 -20.86
CA GLY A 817 -10.82 9.17 -21.88
C GLY A 817 -9.56 9.72 -22.56
N LEU A 818 -9.56 11.00 -22.93
CA LEU A 818 -8.42 11.70 -23.52
C LEU A 818 -7.30 11.90 -22.50
N LYS A 819 -7.59 12.36 -21.28
CA LYS A 819 -6.61 12.53 -20.20
C LYS A 819 -5.91 11.21 -19.88
N ARG A 820 -6.65 10.11 -19.79
CA ARG A 820 -6.10 8.77 -19.58
C ARG A 820 -5.23 8.30 -20.76
N THR A 821 -5.63 8.63 -21.98
CA THR A 821 -4.87 8.28 -23.21
C THR A 821 -3.59 9.11 -23.32
N TRP A 822 -3.63 10.38 -22.91
CA TRP A 822 -2.49 11.29 -22.80
C TRP A 822 -1.48 10.78 -21.76
N ASP A 823 -1.96 10.42 -20.57
CA ASP A 823 -1.13 9.85 -19.50
C ASP A 823 -0.49 8.51 -19.89
N MET A 824 -1.14 7.73 -20.77
CA MET A 824 -0.54 6.54 -21.38
C MET A 824 0.52 6.89 -22.45
N LYS A 825 0.34 7.96 -23.23
CA LYS A 825 1.24 8.31 -24.35
C LYS A 825 2.61 8.85 -23.93
N LEU A 826 2.76 9.35 -22.70
CA LEU A 826 4.06 9.72 -22.13
C LEU A 826 4.97 8.51 -21.80
N ALA A 827 4.45 7.27 -21.88
CA ALA A 827 5.19 6.05 -21.58
C ALA A 827 5.32 5.05 -22.76
N LEU A 828 4.74 5.34 -23.94
CA LEU A 828 4.43 4.31 -24.95
C LEU A 828 4.89 4.60 -26.39
N VAL A 829 5.93 5.42 -26.59
CA VAL A 829 6.47 5.68 -27.93
C VAL A 829 7.42 4.57 -28.44
N ASN A 830 7.98 3.73 -27.55
CA ASN A 830 9.11 2.83 -27.90
C ASN A 830 8.93 1.31 -27.68
N SER A 831 7.74 0.76 -27.38
CA SER A 831 7.67 -0.69 -27.06
C SER A 831 6.42 -1.52 -27.40
N GLN A 832 5.21 -0.97 -27.58
CA GLN A 832 4.01 -1.78 -27.87
C GLN A 832 3.10 -1.12 -28.90
N GLY A 833 2.77 -1.87 -29.95
CA GLY A 833 2.11 -1.38 -31.16
C GLY A 833 0.62 -1.00 -31.02
N ILE A 834 0.03 -0.65 -32.16
CA ILE A 834 -1.27 0.06 -32.35
C ILE A 834 -2.45 -0.47 -31.52
N ASN A 835 -2.49 -1.75 -31.17
CA ASN A 835 -3.58 -2.42 -30.44
C ASN A 835 -3.94 -1.79 -29.08
N VAL A 836 -3.08 -0.96 -28.49
CA VAL A 836 -3.35 -0.27 -27.21
C VAL A 836 -4.31 0.92 -27.37
N LEU A 837 -4.51 1.45 -28.58
CA LEU A 837 -5.26 2.69 -28.85
C LEU A 837 -6.73 2.49 -29.27
N ASN A 838 -7.21 1.25 -29.45
CA ASN A 838 -8.50 0.96 -30.11
C ASN A 838 -9.73 1.66 -29.49
N LEU A 839 -9.77 1.83 -28.16
CA LEU A 839 -10.84 2.57 -27.48
C LEU A 839 -10.72 4.09 -27.59
N ALA A 840 -9.51 4.64 -27.71
CA ALA A 840 -9.29 6.06 -27.91
C ALA A 840 -9.66 6.48 -29.34
N ILE A 841 -9.28 5.67 -30.33
CA ILE A 841 -9.59 5.91 -31.75
C ILE A 841 -11.11 5.82 -31.98
N SER A 842 -11.77 4.75 -31.52
CA SER A 842 -13.23 4.63 -31.64
C SER A 842 -13.97 5.70 -30.84
N GLY A 843 -13.49 6.08 -29.64
CA GLY A 843 -14.06 7.20 -28.88
C GLY A 843 -13.98 8.55 -29.62
N LEU A 844 -12.88 8.82 -30.34
CA LEU A 844 -12.75 10.04 -31.14
C LEU A 844 -13.65 10.03 -32.38
N MET A 845 -13.78 8.89 -33.07
CA MET A 845 -14.72 8.75 -34.19
C MET A 845 -16.17 8.98 -33.74
N LEU A 846 -16.53 8.46 -32.56
CA LEU A 846 -17.86 8.64 -31.98
C LEU A 846 -18.12 10.07 -31.51
N LEU A 847 -17.11 10.78 -31.01
CA LEU A 847 -17.24 12.20 -30.72
C LEU A 847 -17.56 13.00 -31.99
N THR A 848 -16.87 12.74 -33.10
CA THR A 848 -17.15 13.38 -34.40
C THR A 848 -18.57 13.05 -34.87
N PHE A 849 -18.98 11.78 -34.79
CA PHE A 849 -20.34 11.35 -35.12
C PHE A 849 -21.40 12.05 -34.26
N MET A 850 -21.27 12.03 -32.93
CA MET A 850 -22.22 12.68 -32.01
C MET A 850 -22.28 14.20 -32.23
N THR A 851 -21.16 14.83 -32.59
CA THR A 851 -21.12 16.24 -32.96
C THR A 851 -21.95 16.50 -34.22
N ILE A 852 -21.74 15.72 -35.29
CA ILE A 852 -22.51 15.84 -36.55
C ILE A 852 -24.00 15.59 -36.30
N HIS A 853 -24.33 14.54 -35.55
CA HIS A 853 -25.71 14.18 -35.19
C HIS A 853 -26.41 15.29 -34.40
N LEU A 854 -25.73 15.85 -33.39
CA LEU A 854 -26.27 16.98 -32.64
C LEU A 854 -26.46 18.22 -33.53
N PHE A 855 -25.48 18.58 -34.38
CA PHE A 855 -25.66 19.69 -35.32
C PHE A 855 -26.83 19.47 -36.29
N GLN A 856 -26.99 18.26 -36.83
CA GLN A 856 -28.05 17.94 -37.79
C GLN A 856 -29.45 17.98 -37.17
N PHE A 857 -29.67 17.40 -35.97
CA PHE A 857 -31.02 17.32 -35.40
C PHE A 857 -31.34 18.41 -34.39
N ARG A 858 -30.40 18.81 -33.53
CA ARG A 858 -30.63 19.91 -32.59
C ARG A 858 -30.66 21.27 -33.29
N PHE A 859 -29.77 21.51 -34.26
CA PHE A 859 -29.63 22.81 -34.94
C PHE A 859 -30.03 22.83 -36.42
N GLY A 860 -30.48 21.71 -36.98
CA GLY A 860 -30.99 21.66 -38.36
C GLY A 860 -32.29 22.44 -38.52
N ASP A 861 -32.40 23.16 -39.64
CA ASP A 861 -33.56 24.00 -39.95
C ASP A 861 -34.80 23.13 -40.27
N THR A 862 -35.89 23.43 -39.57
CA THR A 862 -37.21 22.79 -39.75
C THR A 862 -38.24 23.74 -40.38
N ASP A 863 -37.94 25.03 -40.52
CA ASP A 863 -38.89 26.05 -40.98
C ASP A 863 -39.30 25.79 -42.46
N GLN A 864 -38.40 25.16 -43.22
CA GLN A 864 -38.64 24.62 -44.57
C GLN A 864 -39.81 23.63 -44.69
N PHE A 865 -40.25 23.01 -43.58
CA PHE A 865 -41.39 22.07 -43.55
C PHE A 865 -42.70 22.74 -43.10
N GLY A 866 -42.65 23.99 -42.64
CA GLY A 866 -43.77 24.71 -42.04
C GLY A 866 -43.92 24.43 -40.53
N PRO A 867 -44.83 25.16 -39.85
CA PRO A 867 -45.05 25.00 -38.42
C PRO A 867 -45.84 23.72 -38.13
N TYR A 868 -45.22 22.77 -37.43
CA TYR A 868 -45.90 21.58 -36.93
C TYR A 868 -46.55 21.88 -35.57
N TYR A 869 -47.75 21.36 -35.33
CA TYR A 869 -48.49 21.57 -34.08
C TYR A 869 -48.79 20.25 -33.38
N VAL A 870 -48.55 20.20 -32.07
CA VAL A 870 -48.99 19.10 -31.20
C VAL A 870 -49.84 19.62 -30.06
N ARG A 871 -50.83 18.85 -29.62
CA ARG A 871 -51.55 19.12 -28.37
C ARG A 871 -50.87 18.38 -27.22
N PRO A 872 -50.14 19.06 -26.33
CA PRO A 872 -49.50 18.40 -25.20
C PRO A 872 -50.56 17.92 -24.19
N PRO A 873 -50.35 16.78 -23.50
CA PRO A 873 -51.21 16.42 -22.38
C PRO A 873 -51.13 17.47 -21.25
N PRO A 874 -52.18 17.63 -20.42
CA PRO A 874 -52.19 18.58 -19.30
C PRO A 874 -51.09 18.31 -18.25
N TYR A 875 -50.65 17.06 -18.16
CA TYR A 875 -49.50 16.62 -17.40
C TYR A 875 -48.32 16.32 -18.33
N LEU A 876 -47.11 16.16 -17.77
CA LEU A 876 -45.93 15.81 -18.57
C LEU A 876 -46.13 14.53 -19.43
N ILE A 877 -46.87 13.55 -18.91
CA ILE A 877 -47.20 12.28 -19.58
C ILE A 877 -48.71 12.06 -19.56
N ASN A 878 -49.26 11.59 -20.68
CA ASN A 878 -50.63 11.10 -20.80
C ASN A 878 -50.74 9.66 -20.24
N PHE A 879 -51.01 9.53 -18.93
CA PHE A 879 -51.15 8.21 -18.28
C PHE A 879 -52.29 7.37 -18.88
N TRP A 880 -53.35 8.00 -19.40
CA TRP A 880 -54.44 7.31 -20.09
C TRP A 880 -54.02 6.76 -21.47
N GLY A 881 -52.98 7.34 -22.06
CA GLY A 881 -52.35 6.88 -23.31
C GLY A 881 -51.36 5.72 -23.16
N ILE A 882 -51.18 5.13 -21.97
CA ILE A 882 -50.18 4.05 -21.77
C ILE A 882 -50.46 2.82 -22.64
N LEU A 883 -51.72 2.40 -22.78
CA LEU A 883 -52.08 1.21 -23.56
C LEU A 883 -52.05 1.44 -25.08
N SER A 884 -52.29 2.68 -25.53
CA SER A 884 -52.14 3.09 -26.93
C SER A 884 -50.73 3.57 -27.27
N LEU A 885 -49.85 3.69 -26.26
CA LEU A 885 -48.51 4.28 -26.32
C LEU A 885 -48.50 5.76 -26.77
N ASN A 886 -49.63 6.48 -26.73
CA ASN A 886 -49.73 7.91 -27.05
C ASN A 886 -49.43 8.76 -25.80
N LEU A 887 -48.18 8.72 -25.35
CA LEU A 887 -47.77 9.22 -24.02
C LEU A 887 -47.49 10.73 -23.97
N PHE A 888 -47.17 11.36 -25.09
CA PHE A 888 -46.58 12.71 -25.12
C PHE A 888 -47.43 13.77 -25.82
N TRP A 889 -48.56 13.36 -26.38
CA TRP A 889 -49.57 14.19 -27.05
C TRP A 889 -50.98 13.67 -26.71
N THR A 890 -52.02 14.41 -27.10
CA THR A 890 -53.43 14.01 -26.91
C THR A 890 -54.33 14.47 -28.06
N GLN A 891 -55.45 13.77 -28.25
CA GLN A 891 -56.50 14.14 -29.21
C GLN A 891 -57.52 15.14 -28.64
N ASP A 892 -57.46 15.44 -27.34
CA ASP A 892 -58.37 16.38 -26.66
C ASP A 892 -58.31 17.77 -27.29
N THR A 893 -59.36 18.13 -28.03
CA THR A 893 -59.46 19.39 -28.78
C THR A 893 -59.66 20.62 -27.90
N SER A 894 -59.95 20.44 -26.59
CA SER A 894 -60.04 21.54 -25.62
C SER A 894 -58.68 22.13 -25.23
N ILE A 895 -57.58 21.44 -25.56
CA ILE A 895 -56.21 21.88 -25.28
C ILE A 895 -55.64 22.62 -26.49
N GLU A 896 -55.10 23.81 -26.24
CA GLU A 896 -54.49 24.64 -27.28
C GLU A 896 -53.30 23.93 -27.95
N PRO A 897 -53.24 23.91 -29.30
CA PRO A 897 -52.12 23.34 -30.03
C PRO A 897 -50.87 24.21 -29.89
N VAL A 898 -49.72 23.61 -29.61
CA VAL A 898 -48.45 24.31 -29.49
C VAL A 898 -47.57 24.02 -30.70
N GLY A 899 -46.98 25.08 -31.26
CA GLY A 899 -46.02 24.98 -32.37
C GLY A 899 -44.71 24.33 -31.93
N VAL A 900 -44.23 23.35 -32.69
CA VAL A 900 -43.03 22.56 -32.44
C VAL A 900 -42.22 22.38 -33.72
N ARG A 901 -40.95 22.01 -33.57
CA ARG A 901 -40.08 21.70 -34.70
C ARG A 901 -40.43 20.35 -35.29
N ASP A 902 -40.54 20.28 -36.60
CA ASP A 902 -40.81 19.03 -37.31
C ASP A 902 -39.52 18.21 -37.51
N ILE A 903 -39.11 17.54 -36.44
CA ILE A 903 -37.89 16.71 -36.44
C ILE A 903 -38.14 15.44 -37.26
N TYR A 904 -39.38 14.94 -37.30
CA TYR A 904 -39.77 13.82 -38.15
C TYR A 904 -39.55 14.11 -39.64
N ALA A 905 -39.99 15.28 -40.14
CA ALA A 905 -39.68 15.75 -41.50
C ALA A 905 -38.17 15.84 -41.78
N LEU A 906 -37.42 16.43 -40.84
CA LEU A 906 -35.98 16.63 -40.94
C LEU A 906 -35.20 15.30 -41.02
N GLU A 907 -35.59 14.31 -40.22
CA GLU A 907 -35.03 12.96 -40.28
C GLU A 907 -35.32 12.27 -41.61
N PHE A 908 -36.53 12.40 -42.15
CA PHE A 908 -36.83 11.89 -43.49
C PHE A 908 -35.97 12.56 -44.57
N GLN A 909 -35.74 13.88 -44.51
CA GLN A 909 -34.86 14.60 -45.43
C GLN A 909 -33.42 14.08 -45.37
N ILE A 910 -32.88 13.87 -44.16
CA ILE A 910 -31.50 13.42 -43.95
C ILE A 910 -31.32 11.94 -44.37
N PHE A 911 -32.20 11.05 -43.90
CA PHE A 911 -32.07 9.61 -44.13
C PHE A 911 -32.58 9.13 -45.50
N LYS A 912 -33.20 10.00 -46.30
CA LYS A 912 -33.40 9.75 -47.74
C LYS A 912 -32.12 9.86 -48.56
N ASN A 913 -31.08 10.53 -48.05
CA ASN A 913 -29.78 10.53 -48.71
C ASN A 913 -29.01 9.23 -48.36
N PRO A 914 -28.69 8.37 -49.35
CA PRO A 914 -28.06 7.08 -49.07
C PRO A 914 -26.64 7.22 -48.48
N LEU A 915 -25.92 8.31 -48.77
CA LEU A 915 -24.60 8.55 -48.19
C LEU A 915 -24.70 8.86 -46.69
N TRP A 916 -25.67 9.70 -46.28
CA TRP A 916 -25.93 9.97 -44.88
C TRP A 916 -26.43 8.72 -44.16
N SER A 917 -27.40 7.99 -44.71
CA SER A 917 -27.88 6.74 -44.09
C SER A 917 -26.78 5.69 -43.92
N MET A 918 -25.91 5.49 -44.92
CA MET A 918 -24.76 4.60 -44.77
C MET A 918 -23.73 5.10 -43.74
N PHE A 919 -23.48 6.41 -43.66
CA PHE A 919 -22.61 7.00 -42.64
C PHE A 919 -23.15 6.77 -41.21
N TYR A 920 -24.47 6.93 -41.03
CA TYR A 920 -25.14 6.69 -39.75
C TYR A 920 -25.14 5.21 -39.38
N ILE A 921 -25.52 4.31 -40.29
CA ILE A 921 -25.48 2.85 -40.05
C ILE A 921 -24.06 2.41 -39.68
N PHE A 922 -23.04 2.88 -40.40
CA PHE A 922 -21.63 2.58 -40.10
C PHE A 922 -21.19 3.12 -38.72
N SER A 923 -21.62 4.33 -38.38
CA SER A 923 -21.32 4.96 -37.09
C SER A 923 -22.01 4.24 -35.93
N VAL A 924 -23.24 3.73 -36.12
CA VAL A 924 -23.91 2.85 -35.15
C VAL A 924 -23.14 1.54 -34.99
N VAL A 925 -22.62 0.92 -36.06
CA VAL A 925 -21.79 -0.30 -35.94
C VAL A 925 -20.50 -0.03 -35.14
N ILE A 926 -19.81 1.09 -35.38
CA ILE A 926 -18.64 1.50 -34.57
C ILE A 926 -19.04 1.73 -33.12
N PHE A 927 -20.18 2.41 -32.90
CA PHE A 927 -20.74 2.66 -31.59
C PHE A 927 -21.01 1.35 -30.85
N MET A 928 -21.60 0.33 -31.50
CA MET A 928 -21.84 -0.97 -30.88
C MET A 928 -20.55 -1.70 -30.51
N ILE A 929 -19.53 -1.66 -31.38
CA ILE A 929 -18.22 -2.25 -31.09
C ILE A 929 -17.58 -1.56 -29.88
N HIS A 930 -17.61 -0.22 -29.85
CA HIS A 930 -17.10 0.56 -28.72
C HIS A 930 -17.86 0.26 -27.42
N ALA A 931 -19.18 0.24 -27.47
CA ALA A 931 -20.05 -0.03 -26.32
C ALA A 931 -19.82 -1.44 -25.77
N CYS A 932 -19.68 -2.48 -26.60
CA CYS A 932 -19.33 -3.83 -26.17
C CYS A 932 -17.92 -3.91 -25.56
N LEU A 933 -16.92 -3.24 -26.15
CA LEU A 933 -15.56 -3.17 -25.59
C LEU A 933 -15.50 -2.42 -24.25
N GLY A 934 -16.35 -1.39 -24.09
CA GLY A 934 -16.58 -0.68 -22.84
C GLY A 934 -17.28 -1.54 -21.80
N TRP A 935 -18.37 -2.20 -22.19
CA TRP A 935 -19.18 -3.09 -21.33
C TRP A 935 -18.31 -4.12 -20.63
N LYS A 936 -17.48 -4.84 -21.38
CA LYS A 936 -16.53 -5.84 -20.84
C LYS A 936 -15.55 -5.30 -19.79
N LYS A 937 -15.27 -4.00 -19.79
CA LYS A 937 -14.43 -3.33 -18.79
C LYS A 937 -15.22 -2.81 -17.58
N VAL A 938 -16.52 -2.60 -17.74
CA VAL A 938 -17.45 -2.04 -16.76
C VAL A 938 -18.15 -3.14 -15.94
N THR A 939 -18.62 -4.24 -16.55
CA THR A 939 -19.36 -5.31 -15.84
C THR A 939 -18.69 -5.79 -14.53
N PRO A 940 -17.37 -6.00 -14.46
CA PRO A 940 -16.70 -6.46 -13.23
C PRO A 940 -16.68 -5.47 -12.06
N VAL A 941 -17.02 -4.19 -12.30
CA VAL A 941 -16.99 -3.11 -11.31
C VAL A 941 -18.39 -2.56 -10.97
N LEU A 942 -19.47 -3.15 -11.51
CA LEU A 942 -20.86 -2.73 -11.29
C LEU A 942 -21.53 -3.31 -10.02
N GLY A 943 -20.81 -3.72 -8.98
CA GLY A 943 -21.49 -4.29 -7.79
C GLY A 943 -22.02 -5.74 -7.94
N ILE A 944 -22.09 -6.28 -9.16
CA ILE A 944 -22.76 -7.56 -9.48
C ILE A 944 -22.11 -8.76 -8.73
N PRO A 945 -22.89 -9.68 -8.14
CA PRO A 945 -22.35 -10.90 -7.50
C PRO A 945 -21.58 -11.77 -8.50
N ARG A 946 -20.46 -12.36 -8.04
CA ARG A 946 -19.54 -13.17 -8.87
C ARG A 946 -20.32 -14.12 -9.80
N GLY A 947 -21.26 -14.89 -9.23
CA GLY A 947 -22.12 -15.90 -9.88
C GLY A 947 -22.80 -15.48 -11.20
N HIS A 948 -23.02 -14.18 -11.40
CA HIS A 948 -23.79 -13.66 -12.54
C HIS A 948 -22.98 -12.77 -13.50
N ILE A 949 -21.74 -12.38 -13.18
CA ILE A 949 -20.95 -11.43 -14.01
C ILE A 949 -20.85 -11.85 -15.49
N ALA A 950 -20.52 -13.11 -15.78
CA ALA A 950 -20.45 -13.61 -17.15
C ALA A 950 -21.82 -13.64 -17.86
N LYS A 951 -22.91 -13.87 -17.11
CA LYS A 951 -24.29 -13.85 -17.61
C LYS A 951 -24.71 -12.40 -17.93
N VAL A 952 -24.33 -11.43 -17.09
CA VAL A 952 -24.54 -10.00 -17.32
C VAL A 952 -23.66 -9.44 -18.45
N GLU A 953 -22.44 -9.96 -18.64
CA GLU A 953 -21.61 -9.64 -19.80
C GLU A 953 -22.38 -9.98 -21.10
N MET A 954 -22.97 -11.19 -21.17
CA MET A 954 -23.79 -11.63 -22.30
C MET A 954 -25.11 -10.86 -22.45
N ILE A 955 -25.83 -10.59 -21.36
CA ILE A 955 -27.07 -9.79 -21.38
C ILE A 955 -26.80 -8.40 -21.93
N GLY A 956 -25.72 -7.74 -21.49
CA GLY A 956 -25.37 -6.42 -22.01
C GLY A 956 -24.95 -6.46 -23.48
N TYR A 957 -24.25 -7.49 -23.96
CA TYR A 957 -24.01 -7.64 -25.41
C TYR A 957 -25.32 -7.82 -26.19
N ALA A 958 -26.29 -8.57 -25.67
CA ALA A 958 -27.60 -8.72 -26.30
C ALA A 958 -28.39 -7.40 -26.33
N ILE A 959 -28.44 -6.67 -25.20
CA ILE A 959 -29.05 -5.33 -25.10
C ILE A 959 -28.42 -4.38 -26.13
N MET A 960 -27.08 -4.35 -26.19
CA MET A 960 -26.34 -3.54 -27.15
C MET A 960 -26.72 -3.92 -28.59
N ILE A 961 -26.69 -5.21 -28.97
CA ILE A 961 -27.09 -5.65 -30.32
C ILE A 961 -28.53 -5.19 -30.64
N VAL A 962 -29.49 -5.36 -29.72
CA VAL A 962 -30.87 -4.91 -29.91
C VAL A 962 -30.96 -3.39 -30.09
N MET A 963 -30.27 -2.61 -29.26
CA MET A 963 -30.23 -1.14 -29.41
C MET A 963 -29.62 -0.71 -30.74
N GLY A 964 -28.52 -1.35 -31.17
CA GLY A 964 -27.91 -1.11 -32.48
C GLY A 964 -28.84 -1.43 -33.64
N LEU A 965 -29.63 -2.51 -33.54
CA LEU A 965 -30.67 -2.84 -34.51
C LEU A 965 -31.79 -1.80 -34.52
N VAL A 966 -32.23 -1.29 -33.37
CA VAL A 966 -33.21 -0.18 -33.30
C VAL A 966 -32.66 1.07 -34.00
N TYR A 967 -31.43 1.48 -33.71
CA TYR A 967 -30.81 2.63 -34.38
C TYR A 967 -30.61 2.45 -35.89
N ILE A 968 -30.27 1.24 -36.35
CA ILE A 968 -30.11 0.93 -37.78
C ILE A 968 -31.48 0.80 -38.48
N SER A 969 -32.51 0.34 -37.77
CA SER A 969 -33.84 0.11 -38.34
C SER A 969 -34.48 1.38 -38.91
N PHE A 970 -34.21 2.54 -38.31
CA PHE A 970 -34.83 3.78 -38.73
C PHE A 970 -34.27 4.36 -40.06
N PRO A 971 -32.95 4.54 -40.25
CA PRO A 971 -32.40 4.88 -41.57
C PRO A 971 -32.82 3.89 -42.66
N LEU A 972 -32.90 2.59 -42.34
CA LEU A 972 -33.39 1.58 -43.28
C LEU A 972 -34.89 1.76 -43.59
N TYR A 973 -35.72 2.07 -42.60
CA TYR A 973 -37.14 2.37 -42.79
C TYR A 973 -37.38 3.60 -43.67
N VAL A 974 -36.66 4.71 -43.43
CA VAL A 974 -36.72 5.90 -44.28
C VAL A 974 -36.25 5.58 -45.69
N MET A 975 -35.18 4.80 -45.86
CA MET A 975 -34.74 4.36 -47.18
C MET A 975 -35.82 3.52 -47.90
N ALA A 976 -36.54 2.66 -47.19
CA ALA A 976 -37.53 1.72 -47.74
C ALA A 976 -38.95 2.30 -47.94
N THR A 977 -39.35 3.37 -47.27
CA THR A 977 -40.70 3.97 -47.33
C THR A 977 -40.77 5.17 -48.28
N SER A 978 -41.96 5.71 -48.56
CA SER A 978 -42.08 7.01 -49.25
C SER A 978 -41.59 8.16 -48.35
N PRO A 979 -41.04 9.26 -48.91
CA PRO A 979 -40.79 10.48 -48.13
C PRO A 979 -42.05 10.91 -47.38
N PHE A 980 -41.92 11.26 -46.10
CA PHE A 980 -43.03 11.70 -45.25
C PHE A 980 -44.17 10.66 -45.11
N SER A 981 -43.86 9.36 -45.12
CA SER A 981 -44.83 8.33 -44.71
C SER A 981 -45.21 8.51 -43.24
N GLY A 982 -46.49 8.37 -42.91
CA GLY A 982 -47.08 8.55 -41.58
C GLY A 982 -47.82 9.89 -41.37
N TYR A 983 -47.69 10.87 -42.26
CA TYR A 983 -48.43 12.13 -42.15
C TYR A 983 -49.93 11.97 -42.47
N GLU A 984 -50.26 10.96 -43.26
CA GLU A 984 -51.63 10.48 -43.50
C GLU A 984 -52.41 10.15 -42.22
N ASP A 985 -51.71 9.87 -41.12
CA ASP A 985 -52.28 9.57 -39.81
C ASP A 985 -52.23 10.71 -38.79
N SER A 986 -51.62 11.86 -39.13
CA SER A 986 -51.45 12.99 -38.20
C SER A 986 -52.79 13.63 -37.80
N ILE A 987 -52.86 14.19 -36.58
CA ILE A 987 -53.93 15.10 -36.15
C ILE A 987 -54.05 16.36 -37.02
N GLN A 988 -53.02 16.72 -37.80
CA GLN A 988 -53.05 17.81 -38.77
C GLN A 988 -53.56 17.38 -40.15
N ALA A 989 -53.81 16.08 -40.38
CA ALA A 989 -54.33 15.59 -41.65
C ALA A 989 -55.74 16.18 -41.92
N PRO A 990 -56.01 16.67 -43.15
CA PRO A 990 -57.32 17.23 -43.49
C PRO A 990 -58.45 16.22 -43.22
N GLY A 991 -59.37 16.60 -42.32
CA GLY A 991 -60.51 15.75 -41.92
C GLY A 991 -60.36 15.00 -40.58
N ARG A 992 -59.30 15.24 -39.79
CA ARG A 992 -59.18 14.71 -38.41
C ARG A 992 -59.33 15.77 -37.29
N VAL A 993 -59.66 17.01 -37.64
CA VAL A 993 -59.93 18.11 -36.67
C VAL A 993 -61.39 18.54 -36.77
N GLU A 994 -62.25 17.87 -36.01
CA GLU A 994 -63.59 18.34 -35.63
C GLU A 994 -63.72 18.30 -34.09
#